data_AF-A0A1S9DU27-F1
#
_entry.id   AF-A0A1S9DU27-F1
#
_cell.length_a   1.000
_cell.length_b   1.000
_cell.length_c   1.000
_cell.angle_alpha   90.00
_cell.angle_beta   90.00
_cell.angle_gamma   90.00
#
_symmetry.space_group_name_H-M   'P 1'
#
loop_
_entity.id
_entity.type
_entity.pdbx_description
1 polymer ?
#
loop_
_entity_poly.entity_id
_entity_poly.type
_entity_poly.pdbx_seq_one_letter_code
_entity_poly.pdbx_strand_id
1 'polypeptide(L)'
;MAPKFKDGDAVVAVNGKWVSWAHTVAAYAAFLSALVVGMSLHFRKIVQNEHYGYPDEWFPSVSATIGDRYPERSFFQVFIAITSGPRFALVFLWYILTSRPNSALPKFIAGVGLFRTFTCGGWTYVTSTDDHDWHDIFMISYLVATLPWTLGCLALSPNNRRAVKYRKILAGCFFGTLVPLVYYFIQHKVHKVAGAYTKYAFFEWSLILFDVGFDAVTALDFDAFEIVVRDVKGISRGQLKTTADSVLEKEKGKPVGNTFGEGFFWTEIIDAAADAYNMFVFWSLWTALGVLVWYFPLWHMGISGYELAILSYVSPVLLVIPSLKSAATRNPRLFHFLSLSGLLAYKVQDPANRLFMTTFAVACSCIAWSATLYAERANSSRLESRIFAWGIGLIMSSIAKFACKTNNPIWPIMHAENGGWNKVGLFLGVLAVLRSHRRPPTNGGDYFPSSGRKGSSLFAAFGIGGLLFAMHSLLSDSSTMIAWVWEGYPVRGPIAVPHGALTILAMGAGLIYGLYYPGVAGSWTAYGIASVGAALLTCSSHWTGFYGGLILAFYLLAVTPVLVSSAVRHSLAKTFGIGFLLYTFLILFHVWVVAYAFVPGGPLVREHTDWIMITTMLSIGAGVFSAAVTNSSGTKSKIVSPNGKRQRSYFIYILATLQLISMAIAYLRFPTNDYVPYHKEDKVATVGIWTVHFGLDNDMWSSERRMRNVIQELELDVIGLLESDNQRIIMGNRDMTQVLAEDLGMYADFGPGPNKHTWGSALLSKFPIVNSTHHLLPSPVGELAPAIHATLDMYGELVDVVVFHSGQEEDPEDRRLQTEYLSKLMGSSPRPLILLSYLVTKPLEGNYNTYVSELSGMKDIDPTDWDRWCEYILYKNIKRTGYARVSRDSITDTEIQVGKFVIGEPEPENEMRLPEEMVPEGRRFPGLFRGQGVRGHRYHVFDEPSELSDGGPHKIVIVKMSKSPVESHKPNSKTDSQQFSGSEGPEVQHVEIASGPGTGSCSNPSTPFDMSDERQLYSRTPPPSRTLANARVALQQLVLKSRYDSSYMPLEEYGPLGSINLPTQPPPARVVDQSDVSNTRKSSSHSAGFDARYAQENALPAISFGVNTPMPRWRIERIHPLLARGSPALRWVFDAGTDFARFGWSDDMVYEYAYRWLEESLNDSSFRRYARSKILDGHGEEPLPTLPPAPSTCYFQSWSQSSGADGSWYTHADYERSRMAWPIGTQQ
;
A
#
# COMPACT_ATOMS: atom_id res chain seq x y z
N MET A 1 41.18 -56.34 -44.67
CA MET A 1 40.87 -54.90 -44.76
C MET A 1 40.27 -54.46 -43.44
N ALA A 2 40.81 -53.43 -42.79
CA ALA A 2 40.23 -52.86 -41.56
C ALA A 2 39.05 -51.94 -41.91
N PRO A 3 37.97 -51.89 -41.10
CA PRO A 3 36.87 -50.96 -41.34
C PRO A 3 37.33 -49.53 -41.10
N LYS A 4 37.08 -48.64 -42.08
CA LYS A 4 37.25 -47.19 -41.90
C LYS A 4 36.22 -46.71 -40.87
N PHE A 5 36.66 -46.39 -39.66
CA PHE A 5 35.87 -45.53 -38.77
C PHE A 5 35.64 -44.20 -39.49
N LYS A 6 34.37 -43.79 -39.63
CA LYS A 6 34.04 -42.40 -39.97
C LYS A 6 34.37 -41.53 -38.76
N ASP A 7 35.08 -40.43 -38.97
CA ASP A 7 35.14 -39.36 -37.97
C ASP A 7 33.71 -38.90 -37.64
N GLY A 8 33.32 -39.04 -36.37
CA GLY A 8 32.00 -38.62 -35.90
C GLY A 8 31.90 -37.10 -35.81
N ASP A 9 30.71 -36.57 -36.13
CA ASP A 9 30.46 -35.14 -36.13
C ASP A 9 30.65 -34.52 -34.73
N ALA A 10 31.16 -33.29 -34.69
CA ALA A 10 31.27 -32.50 -33.47
C ALA A 10 29.89 -31.92 -33.12
N VAL A 11 29.35 -32.34 -31.97
CA VAL A 11 28.02 -31.92 -31.50
C VAL A 11 28.08 -30.54 -30.85
N VAL A 12 29.13 -30.30 -30.06
CA VAL A 12 29.43 -29.04 -29.38
C VAL A 12 30.96 -28.89 -29.28
N ALA A 13 31.46 -27.68 -29.51
CA ALA A 13 32.84 -27.28 -29.24
C ALA A 13 32.84 -26.05 -28.32
N VAL A 14 33.56 -26.11 -27.20
CA VAL A 14 33.67 -25.01 -26.23
C VAL A 14 35.14 -24.80 -25.86
N ASN A 15 35.62 -23.57 -25.96
CA ASN A 15 36.97 -23.22 -25.54
C ASN A 15 37.14 -23.38 -24.02
N GLY A 16 38.23 -24.00 -23.57
CA GLY A 16 38.46 -24.39 -22.18
C GLY A 16 38.44 -23.22 -21.19
N LYS A 17 38.76 -21.99 -21.63
CA LYS A 17 38.77 -20.80 -20.75
C LYS A 17 37.42 -20.52 -20.08
N TRP A 18 36.32 -20.96 -20.69
CA TRP A 18 34.99 -20.79 -20.11
C TRP A 18 34.81 -21.55 -18.79
N VAL A 19 35.56 -22.64 -18.56
CA VAL A 19 35.57 -23.36 -17.28
C VAL A 19 36.20 -22.49 -16.18
N SER A 20 37.34 -21.86 -16.47
CA SER A 20 38.00 -20.93 -15.53
C SER A 20 37.15 -19.69 -15.26
N TRP A 21 36.49 -19.13 -16.28
CA TRP A 21 35.56 -18.00 -16.09
C TRP A 21 34.34 -18.40 -15.27
N ALA A 22 33.72 -19.56 -15.53
CA ALA A 22 32.57 -20.05 -14.76
C ALA A 22 32.94 -20.27 -13.28
N HIS A 23 34.09 -20.90 -13.01
CA HIS A 23 34.64 -21.04 -11.66
C HIS A 23 34.83 -19.68 -10.97
N THR A 24 35.51 -18.75 -11.63
CA THR A 24 35.89 -17.45 -11.05
C THR A 24 34.66 -16.58 -10.76
N VAL A 25 33.70 -16.53 -11.68
CA VAL A 25 32.48 -15.74 -11.53
C VAL A 25 31.58 -16.34 -10.45
N ALA A 26 31.39 -17.66 -10.41
CA ALA A 26 30.57 -18.30 -9.38
C ALA A 26 31.20 -18.18 -7.98
N ALA A 27 32.52 -18.36 -7.87
CA ALA A 27 33.24 -18.21 -6.60
C ALA A 27 33.13 -16.78 -6.05
N TYR A 28 33.43 -15.75 -6.85
CA TYR A 28 33.28 -14.37 -6.39
C TYR A 28 31.81 -13.98 -6.15
N ALA A 29 30.85 -14.51 -6.91
CA ALA A 29 29.43 -14.29 -6.63
C ALA A 29 29.03 -14.84 -5.26
N ALA A 30 29.57 -15.98 -4.83
CA ALA A 30 29.31 -16.53 -3.49
C ALA A 30 29.70 -15.55 -2.38
N PHE A 31 30.96 -15.13 -2.36
CA PHE A 31 31.47 -14.24 -1.32
C PHE A 31 30.87 -12.83 -1.39
N LEU A 32 30.72 -12.24 -2.59
CA LEU A 32 30.15 -10.89 -2.74
C LEU A 32 28.65 -10.84 -2.43
N SER A 33 27.86 -11.85 -2.81
CA SER A 33 26.43 -11.88 -2.49
C SER A 33 26.20 -12.06 -0.99
N ALA A 34 26.95 -12.96 -0.34
CA ALA A 34 26.90 -13.13 1.11
C ALA A 34 27.26 -11.82 1.84
N LEU A 35 28.33 -11.13 1.42
CA LEU A 35 28.70 -9.83 2.01
C LEU A 35 27.63 -8.75 1.82
N VAL A 36 27.05 -8.61 0.62
CA VAL A 36 26.00 -7.61 0.37
C VAL A 36 24.72 -7.92 1.18
N VAL A 37 24.33 -9.19 1.28
CA VAL A 37 23.15 -9.63 2.04
C VAL A 37 23.39 -9.45 3.55
N GLY A 38 24.52 -9.93 4.09
CA GLY A 38 24.86 -9.78 5.50
C GLY A 38 25.03 -8.31 5.93
N MET A 39 25.69 -7.48 5.12
CA MET A 39 25.83 -6.04 5.39
C MET A 39 24.51 -5.26 5.31
N SER A 40 23.50 -5.76 4.57
CA SER A 40 22.19 -5.10 4.47
C SER A 40 21.17 -5.58 5.50
N LEU A 41 21.24 -6.83 5.96
CA LEU A 41 20.28 -7.41 6.90
C LEU A 41 20.83 -7.53 8.34
N HIS A 42 22.12 -7.83 8.49
CA HIS A 42 22.71 -8.27 9.76
C HIS A 42 23.97 -7.50 10.17
N PHE A 43 24.26 -6.34 9.57
CA PHE A 43 25.47 -5.52 9.80
C PHE A 43 26.03 -5.57 11.23
N ARG A 44 25.26 -5.10 12.22
CA ARG A 44 25.71 -5.04 13.63
C ARG A 44 26.05 -6.40 14.25
N LYS A 45 25.48 -7.50 13.73
CA LYS A 45 25.70 -8.87 14.22
C LYS A 45 26.95 -9.50 13.60
N ILE A 46 27.21 -9.26 12.32
CA ILE A 46 28.35 -9.89 11.59
C ILE A 46 29.68 -9.15 11.81
N VAL A 47 29.66 -7.87 12.21
CA VAL A 47 30.87 -7.12 12.61
C VAL A 47 31.24 -7.32 14.08
N GLN A 48 30.38 -7.96 14.87
CA GLN A 48 30.64 -8.22 16.29
C GLN A 48 31.64 -9.36 16.45
N ASN A 49 32.55 -9.23 17.41
CA ASN A 49 33.44 -10.30 17.88
C ASN A 49 33.19 -10.59 19.38
N GLU A 50 34.01 -11.46 19.97
CA GLU A 50 33.90 -11.89 21.38
C GLU A 50 34.05 -10.77 22.43
N HIS A 51 34.56 -9.60 22.04
CA HIS A 51 34.95 -8.52 22.96
C HIS A 51 34.43 -7.14 22.53
N TYR A 52 34.27 -6.88 21.24
CA TYR A 52 33.91 -5.59 20.65
C TYR A 52 32.87 -5.74 19.54
N GLY A 53 32.17 -4.64 19.23
CA GLY A 53 31.26 -4.53 18.10
C GLY A 53 31.27 -3.10 17.56
N TYR A 54 30.24 -2.73 16.79
CA TYR A 54 30.11 -1.37 16.28
C TYR A 54 29.98 -0.36 17.43
N PRO A 55 30.76 0.75 17.45
CA PRO A 55 31.50 1.34 16.33
C PRO A 55 32.96 0.90 16.17
N ASP A 56 33.56 0.24 17.16
CA ASP A 56 34.98 -0.13 17.14
C ASP A 56 35.30 -1.14 16.04
N GLU A 57 34.39 -2.08 15.81
CA GLU A 57 34.42 -3.05 14.72
C GLU A 57 33.33 -2.76 13.70
N TRP A 58 33.73 -2.63 12.43
CA TRP A 58 32.86 -2.10 11.36
C TRP A 58 33.00 -2.83 10.02
N PHE A 59 33.87 -3.84 9.92
CA PHE A 59 33.94 -4.74 8.75
C PHE A 59 33.95 -6.22 9.20
N PRO A 60 33.12 -7.09 8.61
CA PRO A 60 32.95 -8.47 9.08
C PRO A 60 34.04 -9.40 8.54
N SER A 61 34.38 -10.43 9.32
CA SER A 61 35.20 -11.56 8.86
C SER A 61 34.48 -12.35 7.75
N VAL A 62 35.25 -13.13 7.00
CA VAL A 62 34.74 -14.06 5.98
C VAL A 62 33.85 -15.11 6.65
N SER A 63 34.28 -15.69 7.76
CA SER A 63 33.52 -16.71 8.50
C SER A 63 32.17 -16.19 9.01
N ALA A 64 32.15 -15.04 9.70
CA ALA A 64 30.90 -14.43 10.19
C ALA A 64 29.93 -14.06 9.05
N THR A 65 30.46 -13.70 7.87
CA THR A 65 29.66 -13.33 6.69
C THR A 65 28.97 -14.52 6.03
N ILE A 66 29.52 -15.74 6.15
CA ILE A 66 29.07 -16.92 5.38
C ILE A 66 28.53 -18.07 6.25
N GLY A 67 28.86 -18.11 7.54
CA GLY A 67 28.43 -19.17 8.47
C GLY A 67 27.24 -18.78 9.35
N ASP A 68 27.20 -17.55 9.86
CA ASP A 68 26.43 -17.26 11.08
C ASP A 68 24.91 -17.13 10.91
N ARG A 69 24.44 -16.71 9.72
CA ARG A 69 23.08 -16.18 9.55
C ARG A 69 22.43 -16.56 8.23
N TYR A 70 21.12 -16.79 8.29
CA TYR A 70 20.23 -16.85 7.13
C TYR A 70 19.69 -15.44 6.84
N PRO A 71 19.64 -14.98 5.57
CA PRO A 71 19.83 -15.74 4.34
C PRO A 71 21.24 -15.70 3.70
N GLU A 72 22.18 -14.90 4.19
CA GLU A 72 23.52 -14.73 3.57
C GLU A 72 24.30 -16.05 3.43
N ARG A 73 24.23 -16.94 4.43
CA ARG A 73 24.77 -18.31 4.36
C ARG A 73 24.21 -19.11 3.19
N SER A 74 22.91 -19.02 2.94
CA SER A 74 22.26 -19.74 1.84
C SER A 74 22.69 -19.21 0.47
N PHE A 75 22.89 -17.90 0.33
CA PHE A 75 23.46 -17.31 -0.89
C PHE A 75 24.89 -17.83 -1.14
N PHE A 76 25.75 -17.84 -0.11
CA PHE A 76 27.10 -18.41 -0.20
C PHE A 76 27.07 -19.88 -0.66
N GLN A 77 26.34 -20.73 0.08
CA GLN A 77 26.27 -22.17 -0.15
C GLN A 77 25.72 -22.54 -1.54
N VAL A 78 24.76 -21.79 -2.07
CA VAL A 78 24.21 -22.01 -3.43
C VAL A 78 25.25 -21.66 -4.50
N PHE A 79 25.95 -20.53 -4.39
CA PHE A 79 26.96 -20.17 -5.38
C PHE A 79 28.23 -21.04 -5.29
N ILE A 80 28.60 -21.54 -4.10
CA ILE A 80 29.66 -22.57 -3.99
C ILE A 80 29.20 -23.91 -4.59
N ALA A 81 27.93 -24.32 -4.42
CA ALA A 81 27.38 -25.49 -5.11
C ALA A 81 27.56 -25.38 -6.64
N ILE A 82 27.21 -24.21 -7.20
CA ILE A 82 27.39 -23.90 -8.63
C ILE A 82 28.88 -23.88 -9.02
N THR A 83 29.77 -23.43 -8.13
CA THR A 83 31.23 -23.38 -8.35
C THR A 83 31.85 -24.78 -8.41
N SER A 84 31.27 -25.79 -7.74
CA SER A 84 31.83 -27.14 -7.63
C SER A 84 32.07 -27.82 -9.00
N GLY A 85 31.11 -27.76 -9.93
CA GLY A 85 31.24 -28.35 -11.26
C GLY A 85 32.40 -27.75 -12.08
N PRO A 86 32.43 -26.42 -12.29
CA PRO A 86 33.57 -25.72 -12.87
C PRO A 86 34.89 -25.98 -12.14
N ARG A 87 34.88 -26.15 -10.81
CA ARG A 87 36.08 -26.45 -10.01
C ARG A 87 36.68 -27.80 -10.36
N PHE A 88 35.89 -28.87 -10.34
CA PHE A 88 36.36 -30.20 -10.70
C PHE A 88 36.82 -30.25 -12.17
N ALA A 89 36.11 -29.57 -13.07
CA ALA A 89 36.51 -29.44 -14.46
C ALA A 89 37.84 -28.68 -14.63
N LEU A 90 38.09 -27.61 -13.85
CA LEU A 90 39.35 -26.86 -13.86
C LEU A 90 40.53 -27.75 -13.45
N VAL A 91 40.39 -28.51 -12.35
CA VAL A 91 41.44 -29.46 -11.89
C VAL A 91 41.70 -30.54 -12.94
N PHE A 92 40.65 -31.06 -13.57
CA PHE A 92 40.76 -32.09 -14.62
C PHE A 92 41.44 -31.57 -15.90
N LEU A 93 41.06 -30.39 -16.39
CA LEU A 93 41.70 -29.76 -17.54
C LEU A 93 43.17 -29.41 -17.26
N TRP A 94 43.47 -28.97 -16.03
CA TRP A 94 44.84 -28.72 -15.59
C TRP A 94 45.70 -30.00 -15.61
N TYR A 95 45.14 -31.12 -15.16
CA TYR A 95 45.79 -32.44 -15.28
C TYR A 95 46.04 -32.83 -16.75
N ILE A 96 45.04 -32.69 -17.64
CA ILE A 96 45.21 -33.01 -19.07
C ILE A 96 46.33 -32.18 -19.70
N LEU A 97 46.33 -30.86 -19.49
CA LEU A 97 47.34 -29.94 -20.01
C LEU A 97 48.77 -30.33 -19.57
N THR A 98 48.92 -30.66 -18.28
CA THR A 98 50.22 -30.90 -17.65
C THR A 98 50.69 -32.35 -17.72
N SER A 99 49.82 -33.28 -18.11
CA SER A 99 50.15 -34.71 -18.27
C SER A 99 51.28 -34.92 -19.28
N ARG A 100 52.26 -35.76 -18.91
CA ARG A 100 53.40 -36.14 -19.74
C ARG A 100 53.72 -37.63 -19.52
N PRO A 101 54.19 -38.36 -20.55
CA PRO A 101 54.72 -39.71 -20.35
C PRO A 101 55.80 -39.73 -19.26
N ASN A 102 55.78 -40.74 -18.41
CA ASN A 102 56.75 -40.97 -17.33
C ASN A 102 56.85 -39.88 -16.24
N SER A 103 55.89 -38.96 -16.10
CA SER A 103 55.84 -37.99 -14.98
C SER A 103 54.72 -38.30 -13.98
N ALA A 104 55.08 -38.42 -12.70
CA ALA A 104 54.13 -38.59 -11.59
C ALA A 104 53.58 -37.26 -11.04
N LEU A 105 54.31 -36.15 -11.22
CA LEU A 105 53.97 -34.85 -10.63
C LEU A 105 52.58 -34.33 -11.06
N PRO A 106 52.15 -34.39 -12.34
CA PRO A 106 50.79 -34.00 -12.73
C PRO A 106 49.69 -34.79 -12.01
N LYS A 107 49.91 -36.10 -11.77
CA LYS A 107 48.95 -36.96 -11.07
C LYS A 107 48.85 -36.59 -9.59
N PHE A 108 49.99 -36.32 -8.96
CA PHE A 108 50.05 -35.85 -7.57
C PHE A 108 49.33 -34.51 -7.40
N ILE A 109 49.60 -33.53 -8.27
CA ILE A 109 48.94 -32.20 -8.21
C ILE A 109 47.45 -32.29 -8.52
N ALA A 110 47.01 -33.17 -9.43
CA ALA A 110 45.59 -33.45 -9.62
C ALA A 110 44.93 -33.99 -8.34
N GLY A 111 45.58 -34.94 -7.64
CA GLY A 111 45.11 -35.46 -6.35
C GLY A 111 45.01 -34.38 -5.27
N VAL A 112 46.03 -33.52 -5.15
CA VAL A 112 46.02 -32.36 -4.23
C VAL A 112 44.89 -31.39 -4.58
N GLY A 113 44.65 -31.11 -5.87
CA GLY A 113 43.56 -30.24 -6.33
C GLY A 113 42.16 -30.79 -6.04
N LEU A 114 41.99 -32.11 -6.17
CA LEU A 114 40.75 -32.79 -5.77
C LEU A 114 40.56 -32.73 -4.26
N PHE A 115 41.56 -33.13 -3.46
CA PHE A 115 41.50 -33.07 -1.99
C PHE A 115 41.14 -31.67 -1.50
N ARG A 116 41.84 -30.64 -2.00
CA ARG A 116 41.58 -29.23 -1.73
C ARG A 116 40.15 -28.81 -2.11
N THR A 117 39.60 -29.34 -3.21
CA THR A 117 38.21 -29.07 -3.60
C THR A 117 37.21 -29.71 -2.64
N PHE A 118 37.46 -30.93 -2.18
CA PHE A 118 36.62 -31.60 -1.17
C PHE A 118 36.67 -30.88 0.18
N THR A 119 37.85 -30.50 0.66
CA THR A 119 37.98 -29.76 1.94
C THR A 119 37.33 -28.38 1.88
N CYS A 120 37.31 -27.73 0.71
CA CYS A 120 36.56 -26.48 0.49
C CYS A 120 35.06 -26.66 0.68
N GLY A 121 34.50 -27.74 0.13
CA GLY A 121 33.10 -28.10 0.35
C GLY A 121 32.81 -28.42 1.82
N GLY A 122 33.75 -29.11 2.49
CA GLY A 122 33.69 -29.42 3.91
C GLY A 122 33.39 -28.20 4.79
N TRP A 123 34.27 -27.20 4.80
CA TRP A 123 34.07 -26.00 5.64
C TRP A 123 32.96 -25.06 5.13
N THR A 124 32.51 -25.21 3.86
CA THR A 124 31.36 -24.44 3.33
C THR A 124 30.01 -24.97 3.84
N TYR A 125 29.85 -26.29 3.95
CA TYR A 125 28.58 -26.91 4.33
C TYR A 125 28.53 -27.27 5.82
N VAL A 126 29.67 -27.66 6.41
CA VAL A 126 29.85 -27.72 7.87
C VAL A 126 30.37 -26.37 8.32
N THR A 127 29.44 -25.49 8.70
CA THR A 127 29.79 -24.12 9.11
C THR A 127 30.24 -24.06 10.57
N SER A 128 30.98 -23.01 10.93
CA SER A 128 31.46 -22.75 12.30
C SER A 128 30.36 -22.71 13.37
N THR A 129 29.10 -22.43 12.98
CA THR A 129 27.94 -22.50 13.88
C THR A 129 27.39 -23.91 14.09
N ASP A 130 27.61 -24.82 13.14
CA ASP A 130 27.03 -26.16 13.17
C ASP A 130 27.97 -27.16 13.85
N ASP A 131 29.25 -27.12 13.50
CA ASP A 131 30.32 -27.92 14.12
C ASP A 131 31.67 -27.20 13.92
N HIS A 132 32.18 -26.60 14.99
CA HIS A 132 33.40 -25.78 14.96
C HIS A 132 34.66 -26.63 14.70
N ASP A 133 34.72 -27.85 15.24
CA ASP A 133 35.91 -28.70 15.15
C ASP A 133 36.07 -29.25 13.71
N TRP A 134 34.99 -29.75 13.11
CA TRP A 134 35.02 -30.20 11.73
C TRP A 134 35.21 -29.07 10.73
N HIS A 135 34.59 -27.91 10.95
CA HIS A 135 34.83 -26.69 10.15
C HIS A 135 36.33 -26.36 10.09
N ASP A 136 36.99 -26.28 11.25
CA ASP A 136 38.40 -25.91 11.34
C ASP A 136 39.34 -26.99 10.76
N ILE A 137 39.03 -28.28 10.96
CA ILE A 137 39.77 -29.38 10.31
C ILE A 137 39.73 -29.23 8.79
N PHE A 138 38.56 -28.94 8.21
CA PHE A 138 38.43 -28.75 6.76
C PHE A 138 39.10 -27.46 6.27
N MET A 139 39.00 -26.36 7.01
CA MET A 139 39.65 -25.08 6.68
C MET A 139 41.18 -25.19 6.72
N ILE A 140 41.74 -25.77 7.78
CA ILE A 140 43.19 -26.00 7.92
C ILE A 140 43.68 -26.95 6.82
N SER A 141 42.94 -28.03 6.55
CA SER A 141 43.29 -28.97 5.47
C SER A 141 43.30 -28.30 4.09
N TYR A 142 42.37 -27.37 3.83
CA TYR A 142 42.34 -26.55 2.62
C TYR A 142 43.57 -25.64 2.51
N LEU A 143 43.91 -24.91 3.58
CA LEU A 143 45.06 -24.01 3.62
C LEU A 143 46.39 -24.76 3.46
N VAL A 144 46.56 -25.89 4.14
CA VAL A 144 47.74 -26.76 4.01
C VAL A 144 47.85 -27.32 2.58
N ALA A 145 46.75 -27.77 1.98
CA ALA A 145 46.74 -28.25 0.59
C ALA A 145 46.96 -27.14 -0.46
N THR A 146 46.76 -25.87 -0.10
CA THR A 146 46.97 -24.72 -1.00
C THR A 146 48.46 -24.52 -1.33
N LEU A 147 49.39 -24.86 -0.42
CA LEU A 147 50.84 -24.80 -0.67
C LEU A 147 51.32 -25.78 -1.78
N PRO A 148 51.13 -27.11 -1.67
CA PRO A 148 51.52 -28.03 -2.73
C PRO A 148 50.74 -27.81 -4.03
N TRP A 149 49.47 -27.36 -3.98
CA TRP A 149 48.73 -26.95 -5.18
C TRP A 149 49.44 -25.78 -5.88
N THR A 150 49.74 -24.70 -5.16
CA THR A 150 50.33 -23.48 -5.71
C THR A 150 51.73 -23.72 -6.28
N LEU A 151 52.59 -24.41 -5.52
CA LEU A 151 53.94 -24.76 -5.96
C LEU A 151 53.90 -25.74 -7.15
N GLY A 152 53.00 -26.72 -7.13
CA GLY A 152 52.80 -27.66 -8.23
C GLY A 152 52.32 -26.99 -9.53
N CYS A 153 51.34 -26.09 -9.42
CA CYS A 153 50.84 -25.32 -10.55
C CYS A 153 51.89 -24.35 -11.11
N LEU A 154 52.76 -23.80 -10.27
CA LEU A 154 53.92 -23.01 -10.72
C LEU A 154 54.98 -23.87 -11.43
N ALA A 155 55.29 -25.06 -10.90
CA ALA A 155 56.28 -25.99 -11.47
C ALA A 155 55.82 -26.62 -12.80
N LEU A 156 54.51 -26.91 -12.92
CA LEU A 156 53.89 -27.50 -14.10
C LEU A 156 53.37 -26.45 -15.12
N SER A 157 53.49 -25.15 -14.83
CA SER A 157 52.97 -24.10 -15.71
C SER A 157 53.59 -24.19 -17.11
N PRO A 158 52.78 -24.09 -18.19
CA PRO A 158 53.28 -24.00 -19.56
C PRO A 158 54.18 -22.77 -19.77
N ASN A 159 54.87 -22.70 -20.91
CA ASN A 159 55.76 -21.58 -21.27
C ASN A 159 54.99 -20.29 -21.66
N ASN A 160 53.96 -19.93 -20.89
CA ASN A 160 53.15 -18.75 -21.00
C ASN A 160 53.67 -17.69 -20.02
N ARG A 161 54.54 -16.80 -20.50
CA ARG A 161 55.17 -15.74 -19.69
C ARG A 161 54.16 -14.87 -18.93
N ARG A 162 52.94 -14.68 -19.48
CA ARG A 162 51.88 -13.88 -18.85
C ARG A 162 51.22 -14.63 -17.69
N ALA A 163 50.85 -15.89 -17.89
CA ALA A 163 50.27 -16.73 -16.84
C ALA A 163 51.26 -16.94 -15.66
N VAL A 164 52.52 -17.27 -15.96
CA VAL A 164 53.56 -17.45 -14.93
C VAL A 164 53.80 -16.16 -14.13
N LYS A 165 53.79 -14.99 -14.77
CA LYS A 165 53.93 -13.70 -14.08
C LYS A 165 52.79 -13.49 -13.07
N TYR A 166 51.54 -13.65 -13.49
CA TYR A 166 50.39 -13.46 -12.59
C TYR A 166 50.33 -14.50 -11.47
N ARG A 167 50.61 -15.78 -11.75
CA ARG A 167 50.70 -16.81 -10.69
C ARG A 167 51.74 -16.48 -9.64
N LYS A 168 52.94 -16.01 -10.04
CA LYS A 168 53.99 -15.60 -9.08
C LYS A 168 53.57 -14.40 -8.22
N ILE A 169 52.90 -13.41 -8.83
CA ILE A 169 52.38 -12.25 -8.08
C ILE A 169 51.31 -12.70 -7.09
N LEU A 170 50.29 -13.45 -7.54
CA LEU A 170 49.16 -13.86 -6.70
C LEU A 170 49.58 -14.83 -5.58
N ALA A 171 50.47 -15.79 -5.87
CA ALA A 171 51.05 -16.65 -4.83
C ALA A 171 51.87 -15.83 -3.82
N GLY A 172 52.68 -14.87 -4.29
CA GLY A 172 53.44 -13.97 -3.42
C GLY A 172 52.54 -13.10 -2.54
N CYS A 173 51.45 -12.57 -3.09
CA CYS A 173 50.43 -11.83 -2.34
C CYS A 173 49.71 -12.72 -1.32
N PHE A 174 49.33 -13.95 -1.69
CA PHE A 174 48.66 -14.89 -0.78
C PHE A 174 49.55 -15.22 0.43
N PHE A 175 50.75 -15.76 0.21
CA PHE A 175 51.66 -16.12 1.31
C PHE A 175 52.20 -14.90 2.07
N GLY A 176 52.42 -13.77 1.39
CA GLY A 176 52.81 -12.51 2.03
C GLY A 176 51.71 -11.94 2.95
N THR A 177 50.43 -12.18 2.63
CA THR A 177 49.27 -11.74 3.41
C THR A 177 49.08 -12.54 4.70
N LEU A 178 49.60 -13.78 4.77
CA LEU A 178 49.54 -14.58 6.00
C LEU A 178 50.28 -13.94 7.18
N VAL A 179 51.37 -13.19 6.92
CA VAL A 179 52.17 -12.54 7.98
C VAL A 179 51.36 -11.46 8.73
N PRO A 180 50.78 -10.42 8.08
CA PRO A 180 49.92 -9.47 8.77
C PRO A 180 48.61 -10.10 9.25
N LEU A 181 48.06 -11.12 8.58
CA LEU A 181 46.88 -11.84 9.06
C LEU A 181 47.12 -12.48 10.43
N VAL A 182 48.20 -13.24 10.60
CA VAL A 182 48.57 -13.87 11.89
C VAL A 182 48.86 -12.82 12.95
N TYR A 183 49.54 -11.72 12.59
CA TYR A 183 49.75 -10.60 13.51
C TYR A 183 48.42 -10.04 14.03
N TYR A 184 47.48 -9.67 13.14
CA TYR A 184 46.18 -9.12 13.56
C TYR A 184 45.24 -10.16 14.17
N PHE A 185 45.45 -11.46 13.89
CA PHE A 185 44.80 -12.56 14.63
C PHE A 185 45.20 -12.53 16.11
N ILE A 186 46.50 -12.46 16.40
CA ILE A 186 47.03 -12.36 17.77
C ILE A 186 46.56 -11.04 18.44
N GLN A 187 46.55 -9.93 17.71
CA GLN A 187 46.10 -8.64 18.26
C GLN A 187 44.63 -8.65 18.70
N HIS A 188 43.73 -9.34 17.99
CA HIS A 188 42.31 -9.40 18.40
C HIS A 188 42.02 -10.53 19.40
N LYS A 189 42.58 -11.75 19.21
CA LYS A 189 42.32 -12.89 20.12
C LYS A 189 43.09 -12.84 21.44
N VAL A 190 44.36 -12.45 21.41
CA VAL A 190 45.24 -12.51 22.60
C VAL A 190 45.34 -11.14 23.27
N HIS A 191 45.63 -10.09 22.50
CA HIS A 191 45.81 -8.74 23.04
C HIS A 191 44.52 -7.92 23.14
N LYS A 192 43.41 -8.41 22.57
CA LYS A 192 42.07 -7.82 22.67
C LYS A 192 42.04 -6.33 22.28
N VAL A 193 42.72 -5.98 21.19
CA VAL A 193 42.81 -4.59 20.71
C VAL A 193 41.58 -4.24 19.87
N ALA A 194 40.86 -3.18 20.26
CA ALA A 194 39.72 -2.66 19.51
C ALA A 194 40.10 -2.29 18.05
N GLY A 195 39.27 -2.70 17.09
CA GLY A 195 39.48 -2.49 15.66
C GLY A 195 40.53 -3.42 15.02
N ALA A 196 41.12 -4.35 15.79
CA ALA A 196 42.06 -5.33 15.25
C ALA A 196 41.35 -6.46 14.47
N TYR A 197 40.10 -6.78 14.80
CA TYR A 197 39.31 -7.80 14.09
C TYR A 197 38.91 -7.31 12.70
N THR A 198 38.49 -6.06 12.56
CA THR A 198 38.25 -5.39 11.27
C THR A 198 39.51 -5.41 10.39
N LYS A 199 40.70 -5.16 10.96
CA LYS A 199 41.98 -5.24 10.22
C LYS A 199 42.32 -6.69 9.83
N TYR A 200 42.12 -7.65 10.72
CA TYR A 200 42.25 -9.08 10.43
C TYR A 200 41.34 -9.49 9.25
N ALA A 201 40.07 -9.09 9.28
CA ALA A 201 39.08 -9.39 8.25
C ALA A 201 39.53 -8.91 6.86
N PHE A 202 40.08 -7.69 6.72
CA PHE A 202 40.60 -7.23 5.42
C PHE A 202 41.68 -8.15 4.83
N PHE A 203 42.56 -8.73 5.65
CA PHE A 203 43.57 -9.68 5.18
C PHE A 203 42.97 -11.05 4.86
N GLU A 204 41.96 -11.50 5.61
CA GLU A 204 41.21 -12.73 5.36
C GLU A 204 40.45 -12.68 4.02
N TRP A 205 39.70 -11.59 3.79
CA TRP A 205 39.07 -11.29 2.51
C TRP A 205 40.09 -11.18 1.36
N SER A 206 41.28 -10.64 1.64
CA SER A 206 42.37 -10.56 0.64
C SER A 206 42.90 -11.94 0.25
N LEU A 207 43.00 -12.90 1.18
CA LEU A 207 43.38 -14.28 0.85
C LEU A 207 42.41 -14.89 -0.17
N ILE A 208 41.10 -14.75 0.04
CA ILE A 208 40.06 -15.25 -0.88
C ILE A 208 40.22 -14.65 -2.28
N LEU A 209 40.48 -13.34 -2.37
CA LEU A 209 40.72 -12.65 -3.65
C LEU A 209 41.98 -13.18 -4.37
N PHE A 210 43.09 -13.37 -3.66
CA PHE A 210 44.32 -13.88 -4.28
C PHE A 210 44.21 -15.35 -4.67
N ASP A 211 43.43 -16.14 -3.92
CA ASP A 211 43.27 -17.57 -4.12
C ASP A 211 42.38 -17.89 -5.34
N VAL A 212 41.15 -17.35 -5.36
CA VAL A 212 40.27 -17.44 -6.53
C VAL A 212 40.94 -16.82 -7.75
N GLY A 213 41.67 -15.71 -7.56
CA GLY A 213 42.48 -15.07 -8.58
C GLY A 213 43.58 -15.97 -9.15
N PHE A 214 44.28 -16.76 -8.32
CA PHE A 214 45.35 -17.66 -8.78
C PHE A 214 44.82 -18.72 -9.73
N ASP A 215 43.70 -19.35 -9.38
CA ASP A 215 43.07 -20.36 -10.23
C ASP A 215 42.38 -19.73 -11.47
N ALA A 216 41.93 -18.47 -11.39
CA ALA A 216 41.45 -17.71 -12.56
C ALA A 216 42.52 -17.54 -13.66
N VAL A 217 43.82 -17.52 -13.31
CA VAL A 217 44.92 -17.43 -14.30
C VAL A 217 44.92 -18.61 -15.27
N THR A 218 44.34 -19.77 -14.91
CA THR A 218 44.19 -20.91 -15.84
C THR A 218 43.41 -20.55 -17.11
N ALA A 219 42.59 -19.50 -17.12
CA ALA A 219 41.94 -19.00 -18.32
C ALA A 219 42.92 -18.63 -19.45
N LEU A 220 44.14 -18.18 -19.10
CA LEU A 220 45.20 -17.85 -20.08
C LEU A 220 45.89 -19.09 -20.66
N ASP A 221 45.83 -20.23 -19.97
CA ASP A 221 46.40 -21.50 -20.45
C ASP A 221 45.33 -22.35 -21.14
N PHE A 222 44.06 -22.22 -20.73
CA PHE A 222 42.91 -22.91 -21.32
C PHE A 222 42.37 -22.24 -22.58
N ASP A 223 42.80 -21.02 -22.92
CA ASP A 223 42.50 -20.37 -24.21
C ASP A 223 43.02 -21.19 -25.41
N ALA A 224 44.08 -21.97 -25.20
CA ALA A 224 44.66 -22.88 -26.19
C ALA A 224 43.98 -24.28 -26.25
N PHE A 225 42.93 -24.54 -25.45
CA PHE A 225 42.19 -25.80 -25.46
C PHE A 225 40.76 -25.62 -25.99
N GLU A 226 40.31 -26.63 -26.72
CA GLU A 226 38.91 -26.77 -27.13
C GLU A 226 38.38 -28.13 -26.68
N ILE A 227 37.26 -28.11 -25.95
CA ILE A 227 36.53 -29.30 -25.53
C ILE A 227 35.51 -29.60 -26.64
N VAL A 228 35.81 -30.61 -27.46
CA VAL A 228 34.94 -31.05 -28.55
C VAL A 228 34.22 -32.34 -28.15
N VAL A 229 32.90 -32.27 -27.98
CA VAL A 229 32.06 -33.45 -27.77
C VAL A 229 31.68 -34.01 -29.14
N ARG A 230 32.22 -35.19 -29.48
CA ARG A 230 31.95 -35.88 -30.76
C ARG A 230 31.00 -37.05 -30.57
N ASP A 231 30.08 -37.20 -31.52
CA ASP A 231 29.20 -38.37 -31.57
C ASP A 231 29.82 -39.49 -32.41
N VAL A 232 30.52 -40.39 -31.74
CA VAL A 232 31.25 -41.51 -32.36
C VAL A 232 30.29 -42.58 -32.94
N LYS A 233 28.98 -42.53 -32.62
CA LYS A 233 27.99 -43.52 -33.08
C LYS A 233 26.89 -42.94 -33.99
N GLY A 234 26.85 -41.63 -34.20
CA GLY A 234 25.83 -40.95 -35.01
C GLY A 234 24.40 -41.05 -34.43
N ILE A 235 24.26 -41.26 -33.12
CA ILE A 235 22.97 -41.37 -32.42
C ILE A 235 22.33 -39.97 -32.26
N SER A 236 23.14 -38.97 -31.95
CA SER A 236 22.77 -37.56 -31.95
C SER A 236 22.85 -36.96 -33.35
N ARG A 237 21.75 -37.06 -34.09
CA ARG A 237 21.30 -35.86 -34.80
C ARG A 237 20.96 -34.83 -33.72
N GLY A 238 21.63 -33.68 -33.77
CA GLY A 238 21.83 -32.81 -32.61
C GLY A 238 20.57 -32.34 -31.87
N GLN A 239 20.82 -31.92 -30.62
CA GLN A 239 19.87 -31.54 -29.57
C GLN A 239 19.17 -32.70 -28.84
N LEU A 240 19.10 -32.52 -27.51
CA LEU A 240 18.72 -33.50 -26.50
C LEU A 240 17.37 -34.16 -26.76
N LYS A 241 17.20 -35.42 -26.32
CA LYS A 241 15.89 -35.98 -26.00
C LYS A 241 15.65 -35.94 -24.51
N THR A 242 15.01 -34.86 -24.05
CA THR A 242 14.36 -34.79 -22.73
C THR A 242 12.97 -35.42 -22.79
N THR A 243 12.29 -35.54 -21.64
CA THR A 243 10.88 -35.98 -21.59
C THR A 243 9.97 -35.06 -22.39
N ALA A 244 10.29 -33.75 -22.48
CA ALA A 244 9.58 -32.80 -23.33
C ALA A 244 9.69 -33.16 -24.80
N ASP A 245 10.84 -33.69 -25.25
CA ASP A 245 11.05 -34.11 -26.64
C ASP A 245 10.26 -35.37 -27.00
N SER A 246 9.93 -36.23 -26.03
CA SER A 246 9.01 -37.36 -26.28
C SER A 246 7.56 -36.92 -26.47
N VAL A 247 7.16 -35.81 -25.82
CA VAL A 247 5.87 -35.14 -26.05
C VAL A 247 5.89 -34.36 -27.38
N LEU A 248 6.97 -33.66 -27.70
CA LEU A 248 7.14 -32.95 -28.97
C LEU A 248 7.25 -33.93 -30.16
N GLU A 249 7.79 -35.14 -29.99
CA GLU A 249 7.74 -36.19 -31.01
C GLU A 249 6.32 -36.76 -31.21
N LYS A 250 5.52 -36.92 -30.14
CA LYS A 250 4.08 -37.26 -30.25
C LYS A 250 3.25 -36.14 -30.90
N GLU A 251 3.63 -34.88 -30.68
CA GLU A 251 2.97 -33.69 -31.26
C GLU A 251 3.57 -33.26 -32.62
N LYS A 252 4.55 -34.00 -33.16
CA LYS A 252 5.26 -33.66 -34.39
C LYS A 252 4.32 -33.79 -35.59
N GLY A 253 4.09 -32.68 -36.30
CA GLY A 253 3.10 -32.59 -37.37
C GLY A 253 1.81 -31.86 -36.97
N LYS A 254 1.53 -31.67 -35.67
CA LYS A 254 0.48 -30.76 -35.20
C LYS A 254 0.98 -29.31 -35.14
N PRO A 255 0.09 -28.29 -35.15
CA PRO A 255 0.49 -26.88 -35.15
C PRO A 255 1.40 -26.48 -33.98
N VAL A 256 1.17 -27.07 -32.80
CA VAL A 256 1.90 -26.78 -31.56
C VAL A 256 3.33 -27.30 -31.62
N GLY A 257 3.54 -28.59 -31.91
CA GLY A 257 4.88 -29.20 -31.98
C GLY A 257 5.81 -28.55 -33.00
N ASN A 258 5.26 -27.98 -34.08
CA ASN A 258 6.00 -27.25 -35.11
C ASN A 258 6.55 -25.88 -34.67
N THR A 259 6.27 -25.43 -33.44
CA THR A 259 6.67 -24.11 -32.90
C THR A 259 7.96 -24.14 -32.07
N PHE A 260 8.31 -25.28 -31.48
CA PHE A 260 9.40 -25.39 -30.49
C PHE A 260 10.73 -25.92 -31.03
N GLY A 261 10.90 -26.02 -32.35
CA GLY A 261 12.06 -26.65 -32.99
C GLY A 261 13.20 -25.72 -33.43
N GLU A 262 13.32 -24.51 -32.86
CA GLU A 262 14.35 -23.53 -33.23
C GLU A 262 15.20 -23.09 -32.02
N GLY A 263 16.47 -22.74 -32.28
CA GLY A 263 17.44 -22.40 -31.24
C GLY A 263 17.01 -21.24 -30.33
N PHE A 264 17.38 -21.32 -29.05
CA PHE A 264 17.02 -20.34 -28.02
C PHE A 264 17.99 -19.14 -28.00
N PHE A 265 17.46 -17.91 -27.99
CA PHE A 265 18.23 -16.67 -27.94
C PHE A 265 17.77 -15.76 -26.80
N TRP A 266 18.65 -15.54 -25.83
CA TRP A 266 18.42 -14.65 -24.68
C TRP A 266 17.96 -13.23 -25.09
N THR A 267 18.47 -12.71 -26.19
CA THR A 267 18.11 -11.38 -26.70
C THR A 267 16.65 -11.28 -27.15
N GLU A 268 16.05 -12.36 -27.65
CA GLU A 268 14.69 -12.33 -28.18
C GLU A 268 13.63 -12.64 -27.11
N ILE A 269 13.93 -13.49 -26.12
CA ILE A 269 13.07 -13.64 -24.94
C ILE A 269 13.05 -12.34 -24.10
N ILE A 270 14.16 -11.59 -24.03
CA ILE A 270 14.19 -10.25 -23.41
C ILE A 270 13.35 -9.23 -24.21
N ASP A 271 13.32 -9.32 -25.55
CA ASP A 271 12.42 -8.48 -26.37
C ASP A 271 10.95 -8.80 -26.08
N ALA A 272 10.59 -10.09 -26.03
CA ALA A 272 9.23 -10.54 -25.72
C ALA A 272 8.80 -10.19 -24.29
N ALA A 273 9.70 -10.30 -23.31
CA ALA A 273 9.44 -9.92 -21.91
C ALA A 273 9.25 -8.39 -21.77
N ALA A 274 10.03 -7.58 -22.49
CA ALA A 274 9.83 -6.13 -22.53
C ALA A 274 8.49 -5.75 -23.17
N ASP A 275 8.08 -6.44 -24.25
CA ASP A 275 6.78 -6.24 -24.89
C ASP A 275 5.63 -6.57 -23.93
N ALA A 276 5.70 -7.71 -23.23
CA ALA A 276 4.73 -8.10 -22.21
C ALA A 276 4.69 -7.10 -21.04
N TYR A 277 5.84 -6.60 -20.59
CA TYR A 277 5.93 -5.64 -19.50
C TYR A 277 5.31 -4.27 -19.86
N ASN A 278 5.56 -3.76 -21.07
CA ASN A 278 4.92 -2.54 -21.56
C ASN A 278 3.38 -2.68 -21.57
N MET A 279 2.86 -3.88 -21.83
CA MET A 279 1.42 -4.14 -21.82
C MET A 279 0.85 -4.33 -20.41
N PHE A 280 1.63 -4.87 -19.46
CA PHE A 280 1.28 -4.83 -18.04
C PHE A 280 1.19 -3.38 -17.52
N VAL A 281 2.11 -2.51 -17.91
CA VAL A 281 2.03 -1.08 -17.60
C VAL A 281 0.79 -0.43 -18.22
N PHE A 282 0.47 -0.75 -19.49
CA PHE A 282 -0.79 -0.33 -20.13
C PHE A 282 -2.01 -0.71 -19.27
N TRP A 283 -2.14 -1.99 -18.89
CA TRP A 283 -3.29 -2.47 -18.12
C TRP A 283 -3.33 -1.93 -16.69
N SER A 284 -2.18 -1.67 -16.08
CA SER A 284 -2.09 -1.07 -14.74
C SER A 284 -2.57 0.38 -14.76
N LEU A 285 -2.18 1.18 -15.76
CA LEU A 285 -2.66 2.55 -15.93
C LEU A 285 -4.14 2.60 -16.33
N TRP A 286 -4.57 1.67 -17.19
CA TRP A 286 -5.96 1.53 -17.63
C TRP A 286 -6.91 1.20 -16.48
N THR A 287 -6.54 0.26 -15.61
CA THR A 287 -7.33 -0.11 -14.42
C THR A 287 -7.31 0.96 -13.33
N ALA A 288 -6.23 1.74 -13.21
CA ALA A 288 -6.11 2.79 -12.21
C ALA A 288 -7.16 3.92 -12.37
N LEU A 289 -7.45 4.34 -13.61
CA LEU A 289 -8.21 5.57 -13.84
C LEU A 289 -9.63 5.53 -13.26
N GLY A 290 -10.29 4.37 -13.24
CA GLY A 290 -11.59 4.21 -12.60
C GLY A 290 -11.54 4.59 -11.12
N VAL A 291 -10.54 4.08 -10.39
CA VAL A 291 -10.34 4.29 -8.95
C VAL A 291 -10.05 5.74 -8.61
N LEU A 292 -9.20 6.40 -9.40
CA LEU A 292 -8.90 7.83 -9.19
C LEU A 292 -10.08 8.73 -9.55
N VAL A 293 -10.98 8.30 -10.43
CA VAL A 293 -12.22 9.05 -10.71
C VAL A 293 -13.24 8.84 -9.59
N TRP A 294 -13.43 7.61 -9.11
CA TRP A 294 -14.44 7.26 -8.09
C TRP A 294 -14.32 8.04 -6.78
N TYR A 295 -13.08 8.40 -6.40
CA TYR A 295 -12.81 9.28 -5.27
C TYR A 295 -13.62 10.59 -5.29
N PHE A 296 -13.84 11.21 -6.45
CA PHE A 296 -14.49 12.52 -6.49
C PHE A 296 -16.01 12.46 -6.25
N PRO A 297 -16.79 11.57 -6.92
CA PRO A 297 -18.19 11.34 -6.56
C PRO A 297 -18.42 11.00 -5.09
N LEU A 298 -17.53 10.19 -4.50
CA LEU A 298 -17.66 9.76 -3.11
C LEU A 298 -17.50 10.91 -2.11
N TRP A 299 -16.43 11.71 -2.22
CA TRP A 299 -16.22 12.87 -1.34
C TRP A 299 -17.07 14.11 -1.68
N HIS A 300 -17.67 14.17 -2.87
CA HIS A 300 -18.59 15.25 -3.25
C HIS A 300 -20.08 14.86 -3.14
N MET A 301 -20.40 13.61 -2.81
CA MET A 301 -21.75 13.04 -2.76
C MET A 301 -22.56 13.35 -4.05
N GLY A 302 -21.91 13.23 -5.21
CA GLY A 302 -22.52 13.55 -6.50
C GLY A 302 -21.52 13.89 -7.62
N ILE A 303 -22.05 14.21 -8.81
CA ILE A 303 -21.23 14.50 -10.00
C ILE A 303 -20.40 15.78 -9.79
N SER A 304 -19.08 15.63 -9.78
CA SER A 304 -18.10 16.67 -9.44
C SER A 304 -17.52 17.42 -10.65
N GLY A 305 -17.64 16.85 -11.85
CA GLY A 305 -16.99 17.28 -13.09
C GLY A 305 -15.68 16.54 -13.38
N TYR A 306 -15.04 15.93 -12.37
CA TYR A 306 -13.82 15.13 -12.56
C TYR A 306 -14.09 13.82 -13.33
N GLU A 307 -15.34 13.37 -13.40
CA GLU A 307 -15.76 12.17 -14.13
C GLU A 307 -15.48 12.29 -15.63
N LEU A 308 -15.38 13.52 -16.17
CA LEU A 308 -14.94 13.77 -17.55
C LEU A 308 -13.54 13.19 -17.86
N ALA A 309 -12.71 12.92 -16.85
CA ALA A 309 -11.41 12.26 -17.03
C ALA A 309 -11.52 10.89 -17.72
N ILE A 310 -12.64 10.16 -17.60
CA ILE A 310 -12.84 8.88 -18.30
C ILE A 310 -12.82 9.05 -19.83
N LEU A 311 -13.12 10.24 -20.36
CA LEU A 311 -13.04 10.52 -21.80
C LEU A 311 -11.60 10.41 -22.35
N SER A 312 -10.58 10.35 -21.48
CA SER A 312 -9.19 10.06 -21.88
C SER A 312 -9.02 8.70 -22.54
N TYR A 313 -9.88 7.71 -22.26
CA TYR A 313 -9.91 6.45 -23.03
C TYR A 313 -10.21 6.73 -24.51
N VAL A 314 -11.07 7.70 -24.82
CA VAL A 314 -11.51 8.02 -26.20
C VAL A 314 -10.40 8.73 -27.02
N SER A 315 -9.21 8.97 -26.46
CA SER A 315 -8.09 9.65 -27.13
C SER A 315 -7.66 9.09 -28.51
N PRO A 316 -7.87 7.81 -28.90
CA PRO A 316 -7.62 7.37 -30.27
C PRO A 316 -8.44 8.11 -31.34
N VAL A 317 -9.54 8.79 -30.98
CA VAL A 317 -10.28 9.71 -31.89
C VAL A 317 -9.38 10.86 -32.38
N LEU A 318 -8.46 11.35 -31.54
CA LEU A 318 -7.54 12.45 -31.89
C LEU A 318 -6.61 12.07 -33.06
N LEU A 319 -6.44 10.78 -33.35
CA LEU A 319 -5.69 10.27 -34.51
C LEU A 319 -6.42 10.48 -35.85
N VAL A 320 -7.57 11.17 -35.85
CA VAL A 320 -8.14 11.78 -37.06
C VAL A 320 -7.27 12.94 -37.56
N ILE A 321 -6.53 13.62 -36.66
CA ILE A 321 -5.59 14.69 -36.98
C ILE A 321 -4.35 14.07 -37.67
N PRO A 322 -4.05 14.41 -38.95
CA PRO A 322 -2.99 13.72 -39.71
C PRO A 322 -1.59 13.87 -39.12
N SER A 323 -1.27 15.04 -38.55
CA SER A 323 0.02 15.30 -37.90
C SER A 323 0.22 14.44 -36.65
N LEU A 324 -0.79 14.36 -35.77
CA LEU A 324 -0.76 13.52 -34.57
C LEU A 324 -0.69 12.03 -34.93
N LYS A 325 -1.48 11.59 -35.93
CA LYS A 325 -1.42 10.22 -36.45
C LYS A 325 -0.03 9.86 -36.96
N SER A 326 0.60 10.76 -37.73
CA SER A 326 1.96 10.59 -38.24
C SER A 326 2.98 10.53 -37.11
N ALA A 327 2.88 11.43 -36.12
CA ALA A 327 3.76 11.45 -34.95
C ALA A 327 3.65 10.16 -34.13
N ALA A 328 2.44 9.70 -33.80
CA ALA A 328 2.22 8.50 -32.99
C ALA A 328 2.66 7.21 -33.70
N THR A 329 2.47 7.11 -35.02
CA THR A 329 2.88 5.91 -35.79
C THR A 329 4.36 5.87 -36.13
N ARG A 330 5.02 7.02 -36.33
CA ARG A 330 6.48 7.10 -36.60
C ARG A 330 7.33 7.11 -35.33
N ASN A 331 6.83 7.68 -34.23
CA ASN A 331 7.54 7.81 -32.96
C ASN A 331 6.78 7.18 -31.77
N PRO A 332 6.35 5.90 -31.83
CA PRO A 332 5.57 5.27 -30.75
C PRO A 332 6.32 5.29 -29.40
N ARG A 333 7.66 5.20 -29.45
CA ARG A 333 8.55 5.36 -28.28
C ARG A 333 8.24 6.62 -27.46
N LEU A 334 7.96 7.76 -28.10
CA LEU A 334 7.68 9.01 -27.38
C LEU A 334 6.39 8.90 -26.56
N PHE A 335 5.30 8.43 -27.16
CA PHE A 335 4.02 8.29 -26.48
C PHE A 335 4.05 7.23 -25.38
N HIS A 336 4.82 6.15 -25.58
CA HIS A 336 5.09 5.18 -24.51
C HIS A 336 5.88 5.79 -23.34
N PHE A 337 6.88 6.66 -23.58
CA PHE A 337 7.52 7.41 -22.50
C PHE A 337 6.58 8.39 -21.79
N LEU A 338 5.75 9.11 -22.53
CA LEU A 338 4.75 10.01 -21.93
C LEU A 338 3.75 9.25 -21.05
N SER A 339 3.35 8.03 -21.43
CA SER A 339 2.48 7.19 -20.59
C SER A 339 3.12 6.75 -19.26
N LEU A 340 4.46 6.70 -19.14
CA LEU A 340 5.11 6.38 -17.86
C LEU A 340 4.93 7.47 -16.79
N SER A 341 4.43 8.66 -17.15
CA SER A 341 4.03 9.69 -16.17
C SER A 341 2.99 9.20 -15.17
N GLY A 342 2.09 8.29 -15.56
CA GLY A 342 1.11 7.71 -14.63
C GLY A 342 1.76 6.89 -13.52
N LEU A 343 2.89 6.23 -13.79
CA LEU A 343 3.67 5.52 -12.76
C LEU A 343 4.50 6.46 -11.86
N LEU A 344 4.56 7.75 -12.20
CA LEU A 344 5.10 8.81 -11.34
C LEU A 344 4.02 9.51 -10.51
N ALA A 345 2.73 9.33 -10.84
CA ALA A 345 1.62 10.03 -10.17
C ALA A 345 1.54 9.73 -8.66
N TYR A 346 2.03 8.58 -8.18
CA TYR A 346 2.17 8.29 -6.74
C TYR A 346 3.10 9.26 -5.97
N LYS A 347 3.82 10.17 -6.64
CA LYS A 347 4.55 11.27 -6.01
C LYS A 347 3.73 12.54 -5.84
N VAL A 348 2.56 12.63 -6.48
CA VAL A 348 1.64 13.76 -6.39
C VAL A 348 0.71 13.54 -5.21
N GLN A 349 0.85 14.39 -4.19
CA GLN A 349 0.03 14.32 -2.97
C GLN A 349 -1.40 14.76 -3.23
N ASP A 350 -1.60 15.91 -3.89
CA ASP A 350 -2.94 16.42 -4.20
C ASP A 350 -3.73 15.45 -5.10
N PRO A 351 -4.93 14.99 -4.69
CA PRO A 351 -5.71 14.00 -5.42
C PRO A 351 -6.11 14.43 -6.84
N ALA A 352 -6.48 15.69 -7.05
CA ALA A 352 -6.89 16.21 -8.36
C ALA A 352 -5.71 16.22 -9.34
N ASN A 353 -4.53 16.67 -8.91
CA ASN A 353 -3.32 16.64 -9.73
C ASN A 353 -2.87 15.18 -10.02
N ARG A 354 -3.06 14.25 -9.08
CA ARG A 354 -2.81 12.81 -9.27
C ARG A 354 -3.72 12.23 -10.36
N LEU A 355 -5.01 12.58 -10.34
CA LEU A 355 -5.96 12.23 -11.39
C LEU A 355 -5.55 12.83 -12.74
N PHE A 356 -5.23 14.12 -12.83
CA PHE A 356 -4.85 14.76 -14.10
C PHE A 356 -3.58 14.15 -14.73
N MET A 357 -2.56 13.86 -13.92
CA MET A 357 -1.35 13.18 -14.39
C MET A 357 -1.64 11.77 -14.93
N THR A 358 -2.51 11.02 -14.24
CA THR A 358 -2.94 9.68 -14.66
C THR A 358 -3.81 9.73 -15.92
N THR A 359 -4.68 10.74 -16.03
CA THR A 359 -5.55 10.99 -17.19
C THR A 359 -4.72 11.27 -18.45
N PHE A 360 -3.69 12.12 -18.34
CA PHE A 360 -2.73 12.36 -19.43
C PHE A 360 -1.97 11.08 -19.82
N ALA A 361 -1.55 10.28 -18.83
CA ALA A 361 -0.85 9.03 -19.05
C ALA A 361 -1.71 7.99 -19.80
N VAL A 362 -2.98 7.82 -19.40
CA VAL A 362 -3.94 6.94 -20.07
C VAL A 362 -4.22 7.42 -21.50
N ALA A 363 -4.46 8.72 -21.70
CA ALA A 363 -4.66 9.29 -23.03
C ALA A 363 -3.47 9.00 -23.97
N CYS A 364 -2.23 9.19 -23.48
CA CYS A 364 -1.01 8.85 -24.22
C CYS A 364 -0.89 7.34 -24.51
N SER A 365 -1.21 6.50 -23.52
CA SER A 365 -1.14 5.03 -23.61
C SER A 365 -2.09 4.47 -24.66
N CYS A 366 -3.34 4.95 -24.68
CA CYS A 366 -4.35 4.57 -25.69
C CYS A 366 -3.89 4.94 -27.11
N ILE A 367 -3.39 6.17 -27.30
CA ILE A 367 -2.80 6.61 -28.56
C ILE A 367 -1.60 5.72 -28.97
N ALA A 368 -0.67 5.47 -28.05
CA ALA A 368 0.55 4.71 -28.32
C ALA A 368 0.25 3.29 -28.79
N TRP A 369 -0.66 2.59 -28.11
CA TRP A 369 -1.02 1.21 -28.42
C TRP A 369 -1.82 1.10 -29.72
N SER A 370 -2.88 1.92 -29.90
CA SER A 370 -3.66 1.90 -31.15
C SER A 370 -2.81 2.28 -32.36
N ALA A 371 -1.89 3.26 -32.23
CA ALA A 371 -0.94 3.60 -33.28
C ALA A 371 0.06 2.48 -33.57
N THR A 372 0.58 1.80 -32.54
CA THR A 372 1.54 0.68 -32.69
C THR A 372 0.93 -0.53 -33.38
N LEU A 373 -0.29 -0.93 -32.98
CA LEU A 373 -1.03 -2.01 -33.65
C LEU A 373 -1.32 -1.68 -35.12
N TYR A 374 -1.73 -0.44 -35.40
CA TYR A 374 -1.99 0.01 -36.76
C TYR A 374 -0.72 0.14 -37.61
N ALA A 375 0.41 0.53 -37.02
CA ALA A 375 1.71 0.58 -37.68
C ALA A 375 2.18 -0.82 -38.09
N GLU A 376 2.05 -1.81 -37.20
CA GLU A 376 2.49 -3.19 -37.47
C GLU A 376 1.52 -4.03 -38.33
N ARG A 377 0.37 -3.48 -38.77
CA ARG A 377 -0.68 -4.19 -39.53
C ARG A 377 -0.21 -4.94 -40.78
N ALA A 378 0.88 -4.50 -41.42
CA ALA A 378 1.43 -5.14 -42.62
C ALA A 378 2.34 -6.34 -42.32
N ASN A 379 2.86 -6.44 -41.10
CA ASN A 379 3.73 -7.54 -40.67
C ASN A 379 2.98 -8.45 -39.69
N SER A 380 2.40 -9.54 -40.21
CA SER A 380 1.58 -10.45 -39.42
C SER A 380 2.30 -11.03 -38.19
N SER A 381 3.60 -11.31 -38.27
CA SER A 381 4.38 -11.85 -37.14
C SER A 381 4.58 -10.82 -36.02
N ARG A 382 4.83 -9.55 -36.39
CA ARG A 382 4.96 -8.47 -35.40
C ARG A 382 3.61 -8.08 -34.80
N LEU A 383 2.57 -7.94 -35.62
CA LEU A 383 1.21 -7.68 -35.15
C LEU A 383 0.75 -8.74 -34.15
N GLU A 384 0.92 -10.02 -34.49
CA GLU A 384 0.62 -11.15 -33.62
C GLU A 384 1.38 -11.07 -32.30
N SER A 385 2.68 -10.77 -32.34
CA SER A 385 3.51 -10.56 -31.14
C SER A 385 2.97 -9.41 -30.27
N ARG A 386 2.54 -8.29 -30.85
CA ARG A 386 1.93 -7.17 -30.10
C ARG A 386 0.59 -7.55 -29.46
N ILE A 387 -0.24 -8.32 -30.16
CA ILE A 387 -1.53 -8.79 -29.62
C ILE A 387 -1.32 -9.80 -28.48
N PHE A 388 -0.37 -10.73 -28.64
CA PHE A 388 -0.10 -11.74 -27.64
C PHE A 388 0.57 -11.13 -26.39
N ALA A 389 1.48 -10.18 -26.58
CA ALA A 389 2.00 -9.34 -25.49
C ALA A 389 0.88 -8.59 -24.75
N TRP A 390 -0.14 -8.09 -25.47
CA TRP A 390 -1.26 -7.37 -24.86
C TRP A 390 -2.14 -8.26 -23.96
N GLY A 391 -2.44 -9.49 -24.41
CA GLY A 391 -3.12 -10.50 -23.60
C GLY A 391 -2.28 -10.97 -22.41
N ILE A 392 -0.97 -11.20 -22.60
CA ILE A 392 -0.05 -11.50 -21.50
C ILE A 392 0.04 -10.34 -20.50
N GLY A 393 -0.01 -9.10 -20.95
CA GLY A 393 -0.02 -7.92 -20.07
C GLY A 393 -1.21 -7.91 -19.12
N LEU A 394 -2.41 -8.30 -19.58
CA LEU A 394 -3.59 -8.46 -18.74
C LEU A 394 -3.41 -9.60 -17.73
N ILE A 395 -2.94 -10.76 -18.21
CA ILE A 395 -2.66 -11.94 -17.37
C ILE A 395 -1.63 -11.58 -16.28
N MET A 396 -0.56 -10.86 -16.64
CA MET A 396 0.46 -10.40 -15.68
C MET A 396 -0.08 -9.35 -14.71
N SER A 397 -1.02 -8.49 -15.12
CA SER A 397 -1.71 -7.55 -14.23
C SER A 397 -2.61 -8.29 -13.23
N SER A 398 -3.36 -9.28 -13.68
CA SER A 398 -4.22 -10.13 -12.84
C SER A 398 -3.38 -10.97 -11.87
N ILE A 399 -2.24 -11.52 -12.31
CA ILE A 399 -1.27 -12.22 -11.45
C ILE A 399 -0.61 -11.26 -10.43
N ALA A 400 -0.27 -10.02 -10.82
CA ALA A 400 0.30 -9.04 -9.89
C ALA A 400 -0.68 -8.68 -8.77
N LYS A 401 -1.97 -8.50 -9.11
CA LYS A 401 -3.06 -8.33 -8.15
C LYS A 401 -3.25 -9.59 -7.29
N PHE A 402 -3.25 -10.78 -7.90
CA PHE A 402 -3.34 -12.06 -7.18
C PHE A 402 -2.13 -12.31 -6.25
N ALA A 403 -0.94 -11.78 -6.54
CA ALA A 403 0.20 -11.78 -5.62
C ALA A 403 0.03 -10.78 -4.47
N CYS A 404 -0.56 -9.61 -4.76
CA CYS A 404 -0.63 -8.45 -3.87
C CYS A 404 -2.04 -8.24 -3.27
N LYS A 405 -2.76 -9.34 -2.99
CA LYS A 405 -4.08 -9.34 -2.31
C LYS A 405 -5.08 -8.39 -2.98
N THR A 406 -5.21 -8.55 -4.29
CA THR A 406 -6.04 -7.78 -5.25
C THR A 406 -5.61 -6.34 -5.58
N ASN A 407 -4.64 -5.75 -4.89
CA ASN A 407 -4.11 -4.43 -5.27
C ASN A 407 -3.06 -4.55 -6.38
N ASN A 408 -3.08 -3.65 -7.37
CA ASN A 408 -1.99 -3.59 -8.35
C ASN A 408 -0.82 -2.80 -7.73
N PRO A 409 0.38 -3.39 -7.57
CA PRO A 409 1.47 -2.76 -6.84
C PRO A 409 2.07 -1.54 -7.55
N ILE A 410 1.68 -1.23 -8.80
CA ILE A 410 2.15 -0.05 -9.54
C ILE A 410 1.04 0.98 -9.84
N TRP A 411 -0.09 0.92 -9.13
CA TRP A 411 -1.14 1.93 -9.22
C TRP A 411 -0.73 3.28 -8.56
N PRO A 412 -1.24 4.43 -9.06
CA PRO A 412 -1.02 5.74 -8.46
C PRO A 412 -1.48 5.89 -7.01
N ILE A 413 -2.46 5.09 -6.56
CA ILE A 413 -2.98 5.07 -5.17
C ILE A 413 -2.10 4.26 -4.20
N MET A 414 -0.99 3.71 -4.68
CA MET A 414 -0.05 2.94 -3.89
C MET A 414 1.24 3.73 -3.62
N HIS A 415 1.89 3.49 -2.49
CA HIS A 415 3.22 3.99 -2.12
C HIS A 415 3.91 2.95 -1.22
N ALA A 416 5.19 3.13 -0.89
CA ALA A 416 5.99 2.09 -0.25
C ALA A 416 5.40 1.57 1.08
N GLU A 417 4.72 2.42 1.84
CA GLU A 417 4.13 2.06 3.14
C GLU A 417 2.84 1.25 2.98
N ASN A 418 1.92 1.65 2.08
CA ASN A 418 0.69 0.87 1.81
C ASN A 418 0.91 -0.35 0.86
N GLY A 419 2.09 -0.47 0.24
CA GLY A 419 2.52 -1.69 -0.49
C GLY A 419 2.96 -1.50 -1.93
N GLY A 420 2.96 -0.27 -2.44
CA GLY A 420 3.34 0.07 -3.81
C GLY A 420 4.81 -0.15 -4.14
N TRP A 421 5.06 -0.82 -5.27
CA TRP A 421 6.37 -1.06 -5.89
C TRP A 421 6.67 -0.06 -7.03
N ASN A 422 5.99 1.08 -7.08
CA ASN A 422 6.06 2.08 -8.17
C ASN A 422 7.47 2.42 -8.66
N LYS A 423 8.47 2.52 -7.76
CA LYS A 423 9.87 2.77 -8.13
C LYS A 423 10.43 1.67 -9.05
N VAL A 424 10.23 0.41 -8.69
CA VAL A 424 10.63 -0.77 -9.48
C VAL A 424 9.79 -0.84 -10.74
N GLY A 425 8.47 -0.60 -10.60
CA GLY A 425 7.51 -0.53 -11.70
C GLY A 425 7.95 0.40 -12.84
N LEU A 426 8.30 1.64 -12.48
CA LEU A 426 8.79 2.67 -13.37
C LEU A 426 10.17 2.34 -13.96
N PHE A 427 11.11 1.85 -13.15
CA PHE A 427 12.45 1.48 -13.62
C PHE A 427 12.39 0.40 -14.70
N LEU A 428 11.64 -0.69 -14.43
CA LEU A 428 11.40 -1.74 -15.41
C LEU A 428 10.61 -1.22 -16.62
N GLY A 429 9.66 -0.30 -16.43
CA GLY A 429 8.93 0.37 -17.51
C GLY A 429 9.84 1.15 -18.46
N VAL A 430 10.77 1.95 -17.92
CA VAL A 430 11.78 2.66 -18.72
C VAL A 430 12.64 1.66 -19.50
N LEU A 431 13.14 0.60 -18.87
CA LEU A 431 13.92 -0.43 -19.56
C LEU A 431 13.11 -1.16 -20.65
N ALA A 432 11.84 -1.46 -20.39
CA ALA A 432 10.93 -2.09 -21.33
C ALA A 432 10.67 -1.21 -22.55
N VAL A 433 10.35 0.08 -22.38
CA VAL A 433 10.18 1.03 -23.49
C VAL A 433 11.48 1.16 -24.30
N LEU A 434 12.64 1.25 -23.63
CA LEU A 434 13.97 1.28 -24.26
C LEU A 434 14.36 -0.02 -24.97
N ARG A 435 13.70 -1.14 -24.70
CA ARG A 435 13.98 -2.45 -25.31
C ARG A 435 13.03 -2.72 -26.48
N SER A 436 11.73 -2.63 -26.26
CA SER A 436 10.67 -2.89 -27.25
C SER A 436 10.70 -1.99 -28.48
N HIS A 437 11.29 -0.80 -28.37
CA HIS A 437 11.35 0.21 -29.42
C HIS A 437 12.77 0.45 -29.98
N ARG A 438 13.69 -0.52 -29.84
CA ARG A 438 15.01 -0.47 -30.50
C ARG A 438 14.93 -0.72 -32.01
N ARG A 439 13.98 -1.55 -32.43
CA ARG A 439 13.71 -1.84 -33.83
C ARG A 439 12.82 -0.71 -34.39
N PRO A 440 13.09 -0.16 -35.58
CA PRO A 440 12.23 0.87 -36.15
C PRO A 440 10.81 0.34 -36.36
N PRO A 441 9.77 1.17 -36.14
CA PRO A 441 8.39 0.80 -36.42
C PRO A 441 8.20 0.57 -37.92
N THR A 442 7.29 -0.32 -38.29
CA THR A 442 6.90 -0.46 -39.70
C THR A 442 5.97 0.69 -40.08
N ASN A 443 6.14 1.27 -41.26
CA ASN A 443 5.33 2.41 -41.73
C ASN A 443 3.87 2.03 -42.09
N GLY A 444 3.36 0.88 -41.64
CA GLY A 444 2.04 0.37 -42.00
C GLY A 444 1.87 -0.14 -43.44
N GLY A 445 2.69 0.37 -44.37
CA GLY A 445 2.68 0.03 -45.80
C GLY A 445 1.36 0.32 -46.51
N ASP A 446 1.39 0.13 -47.83
CA ASP A 446 0.17 -0.01 -48.63
C ASP A 446 -0.44 -1.39 -48.35
N TYR A 447 -1.20 -1.47 -47.26
CA TYR A 447 -1.94 -2.67 -46.90
C TYR A 447 -3.10 -2.88 -47.89
N PHE A 448 -2.82 -3.63 -48.96
CA PHE A 448 -3.84 -4.17 -49.85
C PHE A 448 -4.42 -5.45 -49.23
N PRO A 449 -5.73 -5.50 -48.90
CA PRO A 449 -6.37 -6.74 -48.48
C PRO A 449 -6.33 -7.74 -49.64
N SER A 450 -5.85 -8.96 -49.40
CA SER A 450 -5.60 -9.99 -50.42
C SER A 450 -6.85 -10.52 -51.14
N SER A 451 -8.02 -9.94 -50.90
CA SER A 451 -9.34 -10.38 -51.39
C SER A 451 -10.33 -9.25 -51.67
N GLY A 452 -9.94 -7.98 -51.45
CA GLY A 452 -10.81 -6.81 -51.62
C GLY A 452 -11.95 -6.63 -50.60
N ARG A 453 -12.56 -7.71 -50.10
CA ARG A 453 -13.69 -7.63 -49.14
C ARG A 453 -13.23 -7.32 -47.71
N LYS A 454 -13.78 -6.26 -47.13
CA LYS A 454 -13.62 -5.89 -45.71
C LYS A 454 -14.99 -5.92 -45.01
N GLY A 455 -15.02 -6.33 -43.75
CA GLY A 455 -16.21 -6.22 -42.90
C GLY A 455 -16.56 -4.77 -42.54
N SER A 456 -17.63 -4.60 -41.76
CA SER A 456 -18.03 -3.28 -41.27
C SER A 456 -17.03 -2.72 -40.26
N SER A 457 -16.46 -1.55 -40.56
CA SER A 457 -15.57 -0.83 -39.64
C SER A 457 -16.23 -0.42 -38.32
N LEU A 458 -17.56 -0.28 -38.31
CA LEU A 458 -18.36 0.02 -37.11
C LEU A 458 -18.53 -1.24 -36.24
N PHE A 459 -18.85 -2.38 -36.85
CA PHE A 459 -18.97 -3.64 -36.11
C PHE A 459 -17.61 -4.13 -35.59
N ALA A 460 -16.52 -3.86 -36.32
CA ALA A 460 -15.16 -4.06 -35.79
C ALA A 460 -14.86 -3.15 -34.58
N ALA A 461 -15.39 -1.91 -34.57
CA ALA A 461 -15.27 -1.00 -33.43
C ALA A 461 -16.04 -1.54 -32.22
N PHE A 462 -17.29 -1.98 -32.42
CA PHE A 462 -18.10 -2.59 -31.37
C PHE A 462 -17.44 -3.85 -30.79
N GLY A 463 -16.84 -4.69 -31.64
CA GLY A 463 -16.06 -5.84 -31.22
C GLY A 463 -14.91 -5.49 -30.28
N ILE A 464 -14.17 -4.43 -30.57
CA ILE A 464 -13.08 -3.94 -29.70
C ILE A 464 -13.62 -3.33 -28.41
N GLY A 465 -14.68 -2.53 -28.47
CA GLY A 465 -15.28 -1.91 -27.28
C GLY A 465 -15.84 -2.94 -26.29
N GLY A 466 -16.63 -3.90 -26.78
CA GLY A 466 -17.17 -4.99 -25.96
C GLY A 466 -16.09 -5.92 -25.41
N LEU A 467 -15.06 -6.24 -26.21
CA LEU A 467 -13.92 -7.04 -25.75
C LEU A 467 -13.13 -6.35 -24.64
N LEU A 468 -12.80 -5.07 -24.80
CA LEU A 468 -12.12 -4.27 -23.79
C LEU A 468 -12.93 -4.17 -22.50
N PHE A 469 -14.24 -3.95 -22.62
CA PHE A 469 -15.13 -3.87 -21.48
C PHE A 469 -15.16 -5.20 -20.73
N ALA A 470 -15.45 -6.32 -21.40
CA ALA A 470 -15.51 -7.65 -20.80
C ALA A 470 -14.18 -8.06 -20.12
N MET A 471 -13.04 -7.72 -20.74
CA MET A 471 -11.73 -7.95 -20.12
C MET A 471 -11.53 -7.12 -18.86
N HIS A 472 -11.94 -5.84 -18.86
CA HIS A 472 -11.78 -4.99 -17.70
C HIS A 472 -12.74 -5.39 -16.57
N SER A 473 -14.03 -5.58 -16.86
CA SER A 473 -15.05 -5.88 -15.87
C SER A 473 -14.95 -7.27 -15.27
N LEU A 474 -14.43 -8.28 -15.99
CA LEU A 474 -14.43 -9.67 -15.52
C LEU A 474 -13.03 -10.27 -15.27
N LEU A 475 -11.98 -9.78 -15.94
CA LEU A 475 -10.67 -10.46 -15.99
C LEU A 475 -9.49 -9.59 -15.49
N SER A 476 -9.75 -8.35 -15.10
CA SER A 476 -8.73 -7.47 -14.51
C SER A 476 -8.38 -7.83 -13.06
N ASP A 477 -9.12 -8.74 -12.45
CA ASP A 477 -8.75 -9.50 -11.26
C ASP A 477 -9.20 -10.96 -11.42
N SER A 478 -8.50 -11.86 -10.73
CA SER A 478 -8.81 -13.29 -10.73
C SER A 478 -10.09 -13.68 -9.97
N SER A 479 -10.55 -12.81 -9.05
CA SER A 479 -11.64 -13.04 -8.10
C SER A 479 -12.97 -12.38 -8.48
N THR A 480 -13.02 -11.48 -9.48
CA THR A 480 -14.28 -10.78 -9.83
C THR A 480 -15.41 -11.73 -10.19
N MET A 481 -15.18 -12.71 -11.08
CA MET A 481 -16.20 -13.71 -11.43
C MET A 481 -16.51 -14.69 -10.29
N ILE A 482 -15.66 -14.78 -9.26
CA ILE A 482 -15.95 -15.55 -8.03
C ILE A 482 -16.94 -14.77 -7.16
N ALA A 483 -16.76 -13.45 -7.03
CA ALA A 483 -17.69 -12.57 -6.31
C ALA A 483 -19.10 -12.57 -6.93
N TRP A 484 -19.23 -12.67 -8.25
CA TRP A 484 -20.54 -12.75 -8.94
C TRP A 484 -21.38 -13.99 -8.56
N VAL A 485 -20.73 -15.08 -8.11
CA VAL A 485 -21.37 -16.39 -7.89
C VAL A 485 -21.38 -16.80 -6.41
N TRP A 486 -21.03 -15.87 -5.53
CA TRP A 486 -21.01 -16.04 -4.08
C TRP A 486 -22.38 -15.77 -3.46
N GLU A 487 -22.70 -16.54 -2.42
CA GLU A 487 -23.97 -16.46 -1.66
C GLU A 487 -23.72 -16.83 -0.18
N GLY A 488 -22.55 -16.51 0.38
CA GLY A 488 -22.21 -16.75 1.79
C GLY A 488 -21.87 -18.21 2.16
N TYR A 489 -22.11 -18.52 3.44
CA TYR A 489 -21.74 -19.77 4.13
C TYR A 489 -22.96 -20.70 4.33
N PRO A 490 -22.78 -22.04 4.36
CA PRO A 490 -21.54 -22.76 4.13
C PRO A 490 -21.07 -22.64 2.68
N VAL A 491 -19.76 -22.56 2.47
CA VAL A 491 -19.15 -22.30 1.16
C VAL A 491 -19.46 -23.41 0.17
N ARG A 492 -20.33 -23.12 -0.82
CA ARG A 492 -20.75 -24.05 -1.88
C ARG A 492 -20.08 -23.80 -3.24
N GLY A 493 -19.29 -22.73 -3.36
CA GLY A 493 -18.70 -22.26 -4.61
C GLY A 493 -17.18 -22.14 -4.55
N PRO A 494 -16.56 -21.54 -5.59
CA PRO A 494 -15.15 -21.15 -5.54
C PRO A 494 -14.92 -20.04 -4.50
N ILE A 495 -13.68 -19.94 -4.04
CA ILE A 495 -13.14 -18.86 -3.20
C ILE A 495 -11.89 -18.26 -3.85
N ALA A 496 -11.61 -16.97 -3.60
CA ALA A 496 -10.58 -16.19 -4.29
C ALA A 496 -9.21 -16.90 -4.38
N VAL A 497 -8.73 -17.46 -3.27
CA VAL A 497 -7.55 -18.33 -3.23
C VAL A 497 -8.00 -19.75 -2.80
N PRO A 498 -7.65 -20.82 -3.53
CA PRO A 498 -6.77 -20.88 -4.71
C PRO A 498 -7.46 -20.63 -6.06
N HIS A 499 -8.79 -20.53 -6.13
CA HIS A 499 -9.53 -20.71 -7.38
C HIS A 499 -9.36 -19.57 -8.40
N GLY A 500 -8.89 -18.39 -7.98
CA GLY A 500 -8.46 -17.33 -8.90
C GLY A 500 -7.37 -17.79 -9.89
N ALA A 501 -6.54 -18.75 -9.52
CA ALA A 501 -5.58 -19.36 -10.45
C ALA A 501 -6.25 -20.13 -11.60
N LEU A 502 -7.48 -20.63 -11.42
CA LEU A 502 -8.25 -21.27 -12.50
C LEU A 502 -8.74 -20.23 -13.52
N THR A 503 -9.14 -19.03 -13.06
CA THR A 503 -9.44 -17.89 -13.94
C THR A 503 -8.21 -17.53 -14.79
N ILE A 504 -7.05 -17.37 -14.14
CA ILE A 504 -5.77 -17.04 -14.79
C ILE A 504 -5.34 -18.15 -15.78
N LEU A 505 -5.58 -19.42 -15.45
CA LEU A 505 -5.33 -20.57 -16.32
C LEU A 505 -6.25 -20.57 -17.55
N ALA A 506 -7.54 -20.29 -17.37
CA ALA A 506 -8.49 -20.17 -18.48
C ALA A 506 -8.11 -19.02 -19.44
N MET A 507 -7.69 -17.87 -18.92
CA MET A 507 -7.17 -16.75 -19.72
C MET A 507 -5.94 -17.18 -20.56
N GLY A 508 -4.97 -17.86 -19.93
CA GLY A 508 -3.76 -18.35 -20.62
C GLY A 508 -4.05 -19.40 -21.69
N ALA A 509 -4.89 -20.39 -21.36
CA ALA A 509 -5.32 -21.44 -22.28
C ALA A 509 -6.10 -20.85 -23.46
N GLY A 510 -6.98 -19.88 -23.21
CA GLY A 510 -7.72 -19.14 -24.24
C GLY A 510 -6.79 -18.42 -25.21
N LEU A 511 -5.82 -17.67 -24.69
CA LEU A 511 -4.86 -16.90 -25.50
C LEU A 511 -4.02 -17.82 -26.41
N ILE A 512 -3.57 -18.97 -25.89
CA ILE A 512 -2.87 -20.00 -26.68
C ILE A 512 -3.80 -20.61 -27.73
N TYR A 513 -5.05 -20.91 -27.39
CA TYR A 513 -6.02 -21.47 -28.32
C TYR A 513 -6.32 -20.51 -29.49
N GLY A 514 -6.50 -19.21 -29.20
CA GLY A 514 -6.67 -18.16 -30.20
C GLY A 514 -5.50 -18.01 -31.17
N LEU A 515 -4.27 -18.28 -30.72
CA LEU A 515 -3.06 -18.26 -31.56
C LEU A 515 -3.00 -19.43 -32.55
N TYR A 516 -3.37 -20.64 -32.12
CA TYR A 516 -3.28 -21.85 -32.94
C TYR A 516 -4.54 -22.17 -33.75
N TYR A 517 -5.72 -21.80 -33.25
CA TYR A 517 -7.02 -22.09 -33.83
C TYR A 517 -7.90 -20.83 -34.06
N PRO A 518 -7.37 -19.74 -34.65
CA PRO A 518 -8.10 -18.48 -34.80
C PRO A 518 -9.39 -18.61 -35.62
N GLY A 519 -9.46 -19.56 -36.57
CA GLY A 519 -10.67 -19.84 -37.34
C GLY A 519 -11.80 -20.46 -36.51
N VAL A 520 -11.47 -21.21 -35.46
CA VAL A 520 -12.46 -21.78 -34.53
C VAL A 520 -12.85 -20.75 -33.48
N ALA A 521 -11.87 -20.05 -32.90
CA ALA A 521 -12.12 -18.98 -31.93
C ALA A 521 -12.99 -17.85 -32.51
N GLY A 522 -12.80 -17.51 -33.79
CA GLY A 522 -13.60 -16.55 -34.55
C GLY A 522 -14.91 -17.08 -35.13
N SER A 523 -15.37 -18.28 -34.74
CA SER A 523 -16.59 -18.88 -35.28
C SER A 523 -17.85 -18.49 -34.49
N TRP A 524 -19.00 -18.51 -35.17
CA TRP A 524 -20.31 -18.36 -34.52
C TRP A 524 -20.59 -19.46 -33.47
N THR A 525 -20.04 -20.65 -33.63
CA THR A 525 -20.16 -21.74 -32.65
C THR A 525 -19.41 -21.41 -31.36
N ALA A 526 -18.17 -20.94 -31.45
CA ALA A 526 -17.41 -20.52 -30.27
C ALA A 526 -18.06 -19.32 -29.56
N TYR A 527 -18.56 -18.35 -30.34
CA TYR A 527 -19.36 -17.24 -29.81
C TYR A 527 -20.65 -17.69 -29.10
N GLY A 528 -21.36 -18.67 -29.68
CA GLY A 528 -22.58 -19.23 -29.08
C GLY A 528 -22.31 -19.93 -27.75
N ILE A 529 -21.25 -20.75 -27.68
CA ILE A 529 -20.79 -21.40 -26.44
C ILE A 529 -20.42 -20.34 -25.38
N ALA A 530 -19.73 -19.26 -25.78
CA ALA A 530 -19.39 -18.17 -24.87
C ALA A 530 -20.61 -17.37 -24.41
N SER A 531 -21.63 -17.22 -25.25
CA SER A 531 -22.91 -16.60 -24.87
C SER A 531 -23.65 -17.45 -23.84
N VAL A 532 -23.59 -18.79 -23.95
CA VAL A 532 -24.10 -19.69 -22.90
C VAL A 532 -23.27 -19.56 -21.61
N GLY A 533 -21.94 -19.47 -21.71
CA GLY A 533 -21.07 -19.23 -20.56
C GLY A 533 -21.38 -17.91 -19.84
N ALA A 534 -21.62 -16.84 -20.60
CA ALA A 534 -22.05 -15.54 -20.08
C ALA A 534 -23.43 -15.60 -19.39
N ALA A 535 -24.39 -16.32 -19.98
CA ALA A 535 -25.70 -16.55 -19.37
C ALA A 535 -25.60 -17.37 -18.06
N LEU A 536 -24.76 -18.41 -18.03
CA LEU A 536 -24.49 -19.18 -16.81
C LEU A 536 -23.86 -18.33 -15.71
N LEU A 537 -22.86 -17.51 -16.04
CA LEU A 537 -22.23 -16.59 -15.06
C LEU A 537 -23.22 -15.55 -14.51
N THR A 538 -24.17 -15.09 -15.34
CA THR A 538 -25.13 -14.04 -14.96
C THR A 538 -26.33 -14.60 -14.17
N CYS A 539 -26.79 -15.80 -14.52
CA CYS A 539 -28.06 -16.36 -14.04
C CYS A 539 -27.88 -17.60 -13.13
N SER A 540 -26.66 -17.95 -12.72
CA SER A 540 -26.40 -19.09 -11.82
C SER A 540 -25.29 -18.79 -10.82
N SER A 541 -25.45 -19.25 -9.59
CA SER A 541 -24.47 -19.07 -8.52
C SER A 541 -23.55 -20.30 -8.39
N HIS A 542 -22.62 -20.22 -7.43
CA HIS A 542 -21.65 -21.27 -7.08
C HIS A 542 -20.81 -21.77 -8.29
N TRP A 543 -20.42 -23.05 -8.26
CA TRP A 543 -19.63 -23.69 -9.32
C TRP A 543 -20.26 -23.60 -10.71
N THR A 544 -21.58 -23.69 -10.84
CA THR A 544 -22.27 -23.64 -12.14
C THR A 544 -22.05 -22.29 -12.84
N GLY A 545 -22.23 -21.19 -12.10
CA GLY A 545 -21.90 -19.85 -12.60
C GLY A 545 -20.41 -19.70 -12.91
N PHE A 546 -19.55 -20.22 -12.03
CA PHE A 546 -18.10 -20.14 -12.23
C PHE A 546 -17.62 -20.89 -13.47
N TYR A 547 -18.16 -22.08 -13.77
CA TYR A 547 -17.87 -22.78 -15.03
C TYR A 547 -18.27 -21.94 -16.25
N GLY A 548 -19.39 -21.21 -16.18
CA GLY A 548 -19.77 -20.21 -17.17
C GLY A 548 -18.72 -19.09 -17.32
N GLY A 549 -18.24 -18.57 -16.20
CA GLY A 549 -17.15 -17.57 -16.15
C GLY A 549 -15.83 -18.09 -16.74
N LEU A 550 -15.43 -19.33 -16.46
CA LEU A 550 -14.22 -19.93 -17.03
C LEU A 550 -14.34 -20.13 -18.56
N ILE A 551 -15.51 -20.53 -19.06
CA ILE A 551 -15.80 -20.61 -20.50
C ILE A 551 -15.67 -19.21 -21.14
N LEU A 552 -16.23 -18.19 -20.50
CA LEU A 552 -16.18 -16.81 -20.99
C LEU A 552 -14.74 -16.25 -20.97
N ALA A 553 -13.98 -16.45 -19.89
CA ALA A 553 -12.58 -16.03 -19.79
C ALA A 553 -11.69 -16.67 -20.86
N PHE A 554 -11.86 -17.98 -21.10
CA PHE A 554 -11.19 -18.68 -22.18
C PHE A 554 -11.54 -18.07 -23.54
N TYR A 555 -12.83 -17.83 -23.80
CA TYR A 555 -13.29 -17.28 -25.08
C TYR A 555 -12.78 -15.85 -25.33
N LEU A 556 -12.84 -14.96 -24.33
CA LEU A 556 -12.40 -13.57 -24.46
C LEU A 556 -10.93 -13.49 -24.89
N LEU A 557 -10.05 -14.28 -24.27
CA LEU A 557 -8.64 -14.34 -24.67
C LEU A 557 -8.44 -15.09 -26.01
N ALA A 558 -9.26 -16.09 -26.33
CA ALA A 558 -9.18 -16.83 -27.59
C ALA A 558 -9.64 -16.01 -28.81
N VAL A 559 -10.69 -15.20 -28.68
CA VAL A 559 -11.22 -14.37 -29.78
C VAL A 559 -10.39 -13.10 -30.00
N THR A 560 -9.61 -12.68 -29.01
CA THR A 560 -8.76 -11.47 -29.04
C THR A 560 -7.87 -11.37 -30.28
N PRO A 561 -7.04 -12.37 -30.64
CA PRO A 561 -6.23 -12.32 -31.86
C PRO A 561 -7.06 -12.14 -33.14
N VAL A 562 -8.29 -12.64 -33.16
CA VAL A 562 -9.20 -12.54 -34.31
C VAL A 562 -9.77 -11.12 -34.43
N LEU A 563 -10.32 -10.57 -33.35
CA LEU A 563 -10.96 -9.25 -33.35
C LEU A 563 -9.93 -8.14 -33.58
N VAL A 564 -8.79 -8.16 -32.88
CA VAL A 564 -7.75 -7.13 -33.03
C VAL A 564 -7.12 -7.18 -34.43
N SER A 565 -6.84 -8.38 -34.98
CA SER A 565 -6.33 -8.52 -36.34
C SER A 565 -7.32 -8.10 -37.43
N SER A 566 -8.63 -8.11 -37.13
CA SER A 566 -9.65 -7.53 -38.00
C SER A 566 -9.66 -6.01 -37.88
N ALA A 567 -9.72 -5.48 -36.65
CA ALA A 567 -9.84 -4.05 -36.37
C ALA A 567 -8.74 -3.20 -37.02
N VAL A 568 -7.47 -3.64 -36.97
CA VAL A 568 -6.33 -2.90 -37.56
C VAL A 568 -6.37 -2.76 -39.09
N ARG A 569 -7.25 -3.48 -39.79
CA ARG A 569 -7.43 -3.39 -41.26
C ARG A 569 -8.37 -2.25 -41.69
N HIS A 570 -9.03 -1.60 -40.72
CA HIS A 570 -9.93 -0.47 -40.91
C HIS A 570 -9.24 0.87 -40.59
N SER A 571 -9.99 1.96 -40.52
CA SER A 571 -9.45 3.27 -40.18
C SER A 571 -9.15 3.36 -38.68
N LEU A 572 -7.90 3.62 -38.33
CA LEU A 572 -7.40 3.75 -36.95
C LEU A 572 -8.33 4.59 -36.05
N ALA A 573 -8.50 5.87 -36.39
CA ALA A 573 -9.28 6.80 -35.58
C ALA A 573 -10.77 6.42 -35.49
N LYS A 574 -11.36 5.90 -36.58
CA LYS A 574 -12.77 5.49 -36.59
C LYS A 574 -13.00 4.22 -35.77
N THR A 575 -12.20 3.19 -35.99
CA THR A 575 -12.44 1.86 -35.39
C THR A 575 -11.99 1.81 -33.93
N PHE A 576 -10.81 2.33 -33.58
CA PHE A 576 -10.40 2.39 -32.17
C PHE A 576 -11.13 3.50 -31.43
N GLY A 577 -11.35 4.67 -32.04
CA GLY A 577 -12.07 5.77 -31.40
C GLY A 577 -13.53 5.43 -31.06
N ILE A 578 -14.32 4.90 -32.01
CA ILE A 578 -15.70 4.47 -31.73
C ILE A 578 -15.72 3.26 -30.77
N GLY A 579 -14.74 2.35 -30.86
CA GLY A 579 -14.66 1.20 -29.95
C GLY A 579 -14.40 1.64 -28.50
N PHE A 580 -13.50 2.60 -28.30
CA PHE A 580 -13.16 3.11 -26.97
C PHE A 580 -14.27 4.04 -26.44
N LEU A 581 -15.02 4.72 -27.32
CA LEU A 581 -16.26 5.41 -26.97
C LEU A 581 -17.35 4.43 -26.48
N LEU A 582 -17.58 3.32 -27.19
CA LEU A 582 -18.51 2.28 -26.74
C LEU A 582 -18.07 1.68 -25.40
N TYR A 583 -16.78 1.38 -25.25
CA TYR A 583 -16.22 0.94 -23.97
C TYR A 583 -16.48 1.94 -22.84
N THR A 584 -16.33 3.25 -23.09
CA THR A 584 -16.61 4.31 -22.11
C THR A 584 -18.10 4.37 -21.78
N PHE A 585 -18.98 4.22 -22.77
CA PHE A 585 -20.42 4.07 -22.55
C PHE A 585 -20.77 2.83 -21.72
N LEU A 586 -20.11 1.69 -21.96
CA LEU A 586 -20.31 0.47 -21.17
C LEU A 586 -19.80 0.62 -19.72
N ILE A 587 -18.72 1.39 -19.47
CA ILE A 587 -18.36 1.78 -18.10
C ILE A 587 -19.51 2.57 -17.47
N LEU A 588 -19.99 3.62 -18.13
CA LEU A 588 -21.05 4.47 -17.59
C LEU A 588 -22.32 3.65 -17.28
N PHE A 589 -22.74 2.78 -18.20
CA PHE A 589 -23.84 1.83 -17.98
C PHE A 589 -23.56 0.91 -16.77
N HIS A 590 -22.34 0.41 -16.60
CA HIS A 590 -21.91 -0.36 -15.43
C HIS A 590 -21.89 0.44 -14.11
N VAL A 591 -21.85 1.77 -14.16
CA VAL A 591 -22.11 2.63 -12.99
C VAL A 591 -23.61 2.82 -12.81
N TRP A 592 -24.37 3.08 -13.87
CA TRP A 592 -25.81 3.37 -13.81
C TRP A 592 -26.65 2.24 -13.21
N VAL A 593 -26.28 0.96 -13.39
CA VAL A 593 -27.03 -0.16 -12.80
C VAL A 593 -26.97 -0.25 -11.26
N VAL A 594 -26.05 0.47 -10.62
CA VAL A 594 -25.88 0.51 -9.14
C VAL A 594 -26.06 1.92 -8.58
N ALA A 595 -25.44 2.93 -9.20
CA ALA A 595 -25.54 4.33 -8.80
C ALA A 595 -26.79 5.03 -9.39
N TYR A 596 -27.88 4.28 -9.58
CA TYR A 596 -29.06 4.78 -10.30
C TYR A 596 -29.78 5.93 -9.55
N ALA A 597 -29.62 6.03 -8.23
CA ALA A 597 -30.13 7.14 -7.42
C ALA A 597 -29.41 8.48 -7.73
N PHE A 598 -28.09 8.42 -7.98
CA PHE A 598 -27.25 9.62 -8.16
C PHE A 598 -27.12 10.12 -9.59
N VAL A 599 -27.30 9.25 -10.59
CA VAL A 599 -26.92 9.56 -11.97
C VAL A 599 -28.15 9.80 -12.84
N PRO A 600 -28.25 10.95 -13.55
CA PRO A 600 -29.38 11.23 -14.44
C PRO A 600 -29.64 10.12 -15.46
N GLY A 601 -30.87 9.61 -15.47
CA GLY A 601 -31.28 8.48 -16.33
C GLY A 601 -30.97 7.08 -15.75
N GLY A 602 -30.25 6.99 -14.63
CA GLY A 602 -29.96 5.76 -13.91
C GLY A 602 -31.18 4.88 -13.62
N PRO A 603 -32.34 5.42 -13.16
CA PRO A 603 -33.51 4.60 -12.85
C PRO A 603 -34.09 3.83 -14.05
N LEU A 604 -33.78 4.24 -15.29
CA LEU A 604 -34.20 3.52 -16.51
C LEU A 604 -33.48 2.19 -16.71
N VAL A 605 -32.36 1.99 -16.01
CA VAL A 605 -31.49 0.80 -16.11
C VAL A 605 -31.14 0.24 -14.73
N ARG A 606 -31.89 0.60 -13.69
CA ARG A 606 -31.76 0.10 -12.32
C ARG A 606 -31.68 -1.44 -12.34
N GLU A 607 -30.67 -2.00 -11.67
CA GLU A 607 -30.49 -3.45 -11.46
C GLU A 607 -30.25 -4.30 -12.74
N HIS A 608 -30.05 -3.68 -13.92
CA HIS A 608 -29.93 -4.39 -15.21
C HIS A 608 -28.50 -4.79 -15.61
N THR A 609 -27.80 -5.56 -14.76
CA THR A 609 -26.49 -6.17 -15.11
C THR A 609 -26.62 -7.18 -16.26
N ASP A 610 -27.80 -7.80 -16.41
CA ASP A 610 -28.13 -8.67 -17.54
C ASP A 610 -28.08 -7.92 -18.89
N TRP A 611 -28.61 -6.70 -18.96
CA TRP A 611 -28.57 -5.87 -20.17
C TRP A 611 -27.14 -5.45 -20.52
N ILE A 612 -26.27 -5.21 -19.53
CA ILE A 612 -24.84 -4.96 -19.76
C ILE A 612 -24.19 -6.19 -20.39
N MET A 613 -24.43 -7.38 -19.84
CA MET A 613 -23.86 -8.63 -20.39
C MET A 613 -24.37 -8.89 -21.82
N ILE A 614 -25.67 -8.71 -22.06
CA ILE A 614 -26.28 -8.84 -23.41
C ILE A 614 -25.63 -7.83 -24.37
N THR A 615 -25.54 -6.55 -24.00
CA THR A 615 -24.96 -5.49 -24.85
C THR A 615 -23.48 -5.78 -25.15
N THR A 616 -22.74 -6.27 -24.16
CA THR A 616 -21.32 -6.66 -24.29
C THR A 616 -21.16 -7.82 -25.26
N MET A 617 -21.94 -8.89 -25.11
CA MET A 617 -21.88 -10.05 -25.99
C MET A 617 -22.34 -9.70 -27.41
N LEU A 618 -23.43 -8.94 -27.59
CA LEU A 618 -23.85 -8.45 -28.91
C LEU A 618 -22.77 -7.60 -29.60
N SER A 619 -22.05 -6.77 -28.84
CA SER A 619 -20.94 -5.97 -29.36
C SER A 619 -19.77 -6.84 -29.81
N ILE A 620 -19.42 -7.87 -29.03
CA ILE A 620 -18.42 -8.89 -29.40
C ILE A 620 -18.89 -9.66 -30.65
N GLY A 621 -20.16 -10.07 -30.72
CA GLY A 621 -20.76 -10.78 -31.86
C GLY A 621 -20.74 -9.96 -33.16
N ALA A 622 -20.98 -8.65 -33.09
CA ALA A 622 -20.77 -7.74 -34.22
C ALA A 622 -19.29 -7.74 -34.67
N GLY A 623 -18.36 -7.73 -33.71
CA GLY A 623 -16.94 -7.92 -33.96
C GLY A 623 -16.63 -9.23 -34.70
N VAL A 624 -17.17 -10.35 -34.21
CA VAL A 624 -17.02 -11.69 -34.80
C VAL A 624 -17.57 -11.71 -36.23
N PHE A 625 -18.75 -11.14 -36.49
CA PHE A 625 -19.30 -11.02 -37.83
C PHE A 625 -18.39 -10.23 -38.77
N SER A 626 -17.88 -9.07 -38.32
CA SER A 626 -16.97 -8.25 -39.12
C SER A 626 -15.64 -8.97 -39.40
N ALA A 627 -15.11 -9.69 -38.41
CA ALA A 627 -13.90 -10.51 -38.56
C ALA A 627 -14.14 -11.71 -39.49
N ALA A 628 -15.28 -12.37 -39.41
CA ALA A 628 -15.67 -13.46 -40.29
C ALA A 628 -15.70 -12.99 -41.76
N VAL A 629 -16.34 -11.85 -42.05
CA VAL A 629 -16.32 -11.26 -43.41
C VAL A 629 -14.90 -10.91 -43.84
N THR A 630 -14.12 -10.25 -42.97
CA THR A 630 -12.74 -9.78 -43.24
C THR A 630 -11.72 -10.92 -43.40
N ASN A 631 -12.01 -12.10 -42.86
CA ASN A 631 -11.15 -13.29 -42.94
C ASN A 631 -11.73 -14.42 -43.82
N SER A 632 -12.97 -14.29 -44.33
CA SER A 632 -13.69 -15.29 -45.16
C SER A 632 -12.97 -15.69 -46.44
N SER A 633 -12.08 -14.82 -46.93
CA SER A 633 -11.29 -15.08 -48.13
C SER A 633 -10.11 -16.00 -47.80
N GLY A 634 -10.27 -17.27 -48.17
CA GLY A 634 -9.31 -18.36 -47.93
C GLY A 634 -7.89 -18.03 -48.35
N THR A 635 -7.11 -17.52 -47.41
CA THR A 635 -5.67 -17.39 -47.55
C THR A 635 -5.11 -18.75 -47.15
N LYS A 636 -4.51 -19.49 -48.11
CA LYS A 636 -3.69 -20.68 -47.78
C LYS A 636 -2.79 -20.32 -46.61
N SER A 637 -2.76 -21.15 -45.57
CA SER A 637 -1.98 -20.91 -44.34
C SER A 637 -0.60 -20.38 -44.72
N LYS A 638 -0.37 -19.08 -44.49
CA LYS A 638 0.93 -18.47 -44.81
C LYS A 638 1.93 -19.16 -43.90
N ILE A 639 2.87 -19.88 -44.50
CA ILE A 639 3.90 -20.61 -43.77
C ILE A 639 4.56 -19.62 -42.81
N VAL A 640 4.33 -19.83 -41.51
CA VAL A 640 4.87 -18.95 -40.46
C VAL A 640 6.39 -19.00 -40.61
N SER A 641 7.00 -17.83 -40.80
CA SER A 641 8.45 -17.75 -40.97
C SER A 641 9.16 -18.33 -39.74
N PRO A 642 10.38 -18.88 -39.89
CA PRO A 642 11.12 -19.45 -38.77
C PRO A 642 11.17 -18.52 -37.55
N ASN A 643 11.63 -17.29 -37.77
CA ASN A 643 11.65 -16.23 -36.76
C ASN A 643 10.27 -15.98 -36.09
N GLY A 644 9.15 -16.12 -36.82
CA GLY A 644 7.82 -15.98 -36.25
C GLY A 644 7.41 -17.14 -35.35
N LYS A 645 7.78 -18.38 -35.71
CA LYS A 645 7.61 -19.55 -34.83
C LYS A 645 8.41 -19.39 -33.53
N ARG A 646 9.65 -18.91 -33.66
CA ARG A 646 10.54 -18.65 -32.52
C ARG A 646 10.03 -17.51 -31.62
N GLN A 647 9.43 -16.45 -32.19
CA GLN A 647 8.77 -15.42 -31.37
C GLN A 647 7.57 -15.99 -30.59
N ARG A 648 6.74 -16.85 -31.21
CA ARG A 648 5.64 -17.53 -30.52
C ARG A 648 6.12 -18.37 -29.33
N SER A 649 7.20 -19.14 -29.49
CA SER A 649 7.69 -19.99 -28.40
C SER A 649 8.14 -19.18 -27.18
N TYR A 650 8.81 -18.04 -27.34
CA TYR A 650 9.18 -17.18 -26.20
C TYR A 650 7.98 -16.64 -25.43
N PHE A 651 6.94 -16.16 -26.11
CA PHE A 651 5.74 -15.72 -25.40
C PHE A 651 5.00 -16.87 -24.72
N ILE A 652 5.02 -18.08 -25.29
CA ILE A 652 4.48 -19.28 -24.62
C ILE A 652 5.33 -19.64 -23.39
N TYR A 653 6.65 -19.52 -23.44
CA TYR A 653 7.51 -19.71 -22.27
C TYR A 653 7.21 -18.67 -21.18
N ILE A 654 7.09 -17.38 -21.52
CA ILE A 654 6.69 -16.32 -20.59
C ILE A 654 5.33 -16.65 -19.96
N LEU A 655 4.34 -17.03 -20.77
CA LEU A 655 3.01 -17.39 -20.29
C LEU A 655 3.05 -18.64 -19.39
N ALA A 656 3.82 -19.68 -19.74
CA ALA A 656 3.98 -20.86 -18.90
C ALA A 656 4.65 -20.51 -17.55
N THR A 657 5.67 -19.64 -17.54
CA THR A 657 6.28 -19.13 -16.32
C THR A 657 5.26 -18.35 -15.47
N LEU A 658 4.43 -17.51 -16.08
CA LEU A 658 3.35 -16.79 -15.39
C LEU A 658 2.29 -17.74 -14.81
N GLN A 659 1.92 -18.82 -15.50
CA GLN A 659 0.99 -19.83 -14.96
C GLN A 659 1.60 -20.59 -13.77
N LEU A 660 2.90 -20.92 -13.81
CA LEU A 660 3.61 -21.52 -12.67
C LEU A 660 3.69 -20.54 -11.48
N ILE A 661 3.92 -19.25 -11.72
CA ILE A 661 3.88 -18.20 -10.70
C ILE A 661 2.47 -18.10 -10.09
N SER A 662 1.42 -18.11 -10.91
CA SER A 662 0.03 -18.11 -10.43
C SER A 662 -0.27 -19.31 -9.53
N MET A 663 0.17 -20.51 -9.90
CA MET A 663 -0.03 -21.72 -9.09
C MET A 663 0.79 -21.66 -7.78
N ALA A 664 2.02 -21.16 -7.83
CA ALA A 664 2.84 -20.95 -6.64
C ALA A 664 2.23 -19.92 -5.69
N ILE A 665 1.67 -18.80 -6.19
CA ILE A 665 0.94 -17.82 -5.38
C ILE A 665 -0.30 -18.47 -4.75
N ALA A 666 -1.08 -19.25 -5.51
CA ALA A 666 -2.28 -19.92 -5.00
C ALA A 666 -1.96 -20.92 -3.87
N TYR A 667 -0.80 -21.56 -3.91
CA TYR A 667 -0.29 -22.43 -2.86
C TYR A 667 0.21 -21.62 -1.64
N LEU A 668 0.97 -20.55 -1.87
CA LEU A 668 1.56 -19.71 -0.80
C LEU A 668 0.54 -18.84 -0.06
N ARG A 669 -0.55 -18.40 -0.73
CA ARG A 669 -1.68 -17.68 -0.13
C ARG A 669 -2.80 -18.61 0.34
N PHE A 670 -2.64 -19.93 0.28
CA PHE A 670 -3.71 -20.85 0.70
C PHE A 670 -4.04 -20.59 2.18
N PRO A 671 -5.32 -20.38 2.56
CA PRO A 671 -5.69 -19.93 3.91
C PRO A 671 -5.12 -20.85 5.00
N THR A 672 -4.39 -20.27 5.95
CA THR A 672 -3.65 -20.99 7.01
C THR A 672 -4.53 -21.41 8.19
N ASN A 673 -5.81 -21.05 8.19
CA ASN A 673 -6.81 -21.38 9.21
C ASN A 673 -6.49 -20.95 10.66
N ASP A 674 -5.67 -19.91 10.84
CA ASP A 674 -5.27 -19.39 12.15
C ASP A 674 -6.32 -18.40 12.72
N TYR A 675 -7.53 -18.92 12.96
CA TYR A 675 -8.70 -18.12 13.36
C TYR A 675 -8.84 -18.00 14.89
N VAL A 676 -7.74 -17.70 15.61
CA VAL A 676 -7.77 -17.65 17.08
C VAL A 676 -8.32 -16.30 17.59
N PRO A 677 -9.40 -16.28 18.42
CA PRO A 677 -9.89 -15.10 19.13
C PRO A 677 -8.92 -14.58 20.19
N TYR A 678 -8.93 -13.28 20.48
CA TYR A 678 -7.96 -12.65 21.40
C TYR A 678 -8.18 -13.06 22.86
N HIS A 679 -9.43 -13.03 23.35
CA HIS A 679 -9.77 -13.17 24.78
C HIS A 679 -10.52 -14.46 25.09
N LYS A 680 -9.96 -15.58 24.62
CA LYS A 680 -10.58 -16.91 24.67
C LYS A 680 -10.85 -17.42 26.08
N GLU A 681 -9.92 -17.21 27.02
CA GLU A 681 -10.03 -17.75 28.39
C GLU A 681 -11.17 -17.08 29.18
N ASP A 682 -11.39 -15.78 28.97
CA ASP A 682 -12.50 -15.01 29.55
C ASP A 682 -13.83 -15.14 28.77
N LYS A 683 -13.83 -15.90 27.65
CA LYS A 683 -14.93 -16.01 26.69
C LYS A 683 -15.49 -14.67 26.20
N VAL A 684 -14.60 -13.69 26.01
CA VAL A 684 -14.96 -12.37 25.47
C VAL A 684 -14.93 -12.41 23.95
N ALA A 685 -15.91 -11.78 23.31
CA ALA A 685 -15.90 -11.43 21.90
C ALA A 685 -15.86 -9.89 21.79
N THR A 686 -14.82 -9.37 21.17
CA THR A 686 -14.70 -7.95 20.84
C THR A 686 -15.24 -7.73 19.42
N VAL A 687 -16.30 -6.93 19.29
CA VAL A 687 -17.08 -6.80 18.06
C VAL A 687 -17.16 -5.34 17.62
N GLY A 688 -16.89 -5.05 16.34
CA GLY A 688 -16.93 -3.69 15.81
C GLY A 688 -17.68 -3.51 14.49
N ILE A 689 -17.94 -2.25 14.15
CA ILE A 689 -18.51 -1.81 12.87
C ILE A 689 -17.68 -0.64 12.34
N TRP A 690 -17.55 -0.54 11.01
CA TRP A 690 -16.89 0.59 10.36
C TRP A 690 -17.33 0.77 8.90
N THR A 691 -17.72 1.98 8.50
CA THR A 691 -17.84 2.38 7.08
C THR A 691 -16.48 2.81 6.53
N VAL A 692 -16.06 2.24 5.39
CA VAL A 692 -14.63 2.24 4.99
C VAL A 692 -14.29 2.86 3.63
N HIS A 693 -15.19 3.67 3.04
CA HIS A 693 -14.94 4.44 1.80
C HIS A 693 -14.29 3.63 0.68
N PHE A 694 -14.76 2.40 0.47
CA PHE A 694 -14.24 1.46 -0.53
C PHE A 694 -12.73 1.19 -0.43
N GLY A 695 -12.12 1.39 0.75
CA GLY A 695 -10.69 1.20 1.01
C GLY A 695 -9.80 2.33 0.49
N LEU A 696 -10.32 3.55 0.38
CA LEU A 696 -9.56 4.77 0.07
C LEU A 696 -9.54 5.69 1.28
N ASP A 697 -8.42 6.39 1.51
CA ASP A 697 -8.33 7.45 2.52
C ASP A 697 -8.58 8.85 1.97
N ASN A 698 -8.67 9.85 2.87
CA ASN A 698 -8.91 11.26 2.55
C ASN A 698 -7.81 11.92 1.66
N ASP A 699 -6.73 11.21 1.35
CA ASP A 699 -5.66 11.64 0.43
C ASP A 699 -5.61 10.72 -0.82
N MET A 700 -6.66 9.95 -1.10
CA MET A 700 -6.83 9.02 -2.23
C MET A 700 -5.77 7.88 -2.25
N TRP A 701 -5.27 7.45 -1.08
CA TRP A 701 -4.41 6.27 -0.99
C TRP A 701 -5.21 5.02 -0.62
N SER A 702 -4.72 3.85 -1.04
CA SER A 702 -5.18 2.55 -0.51
C SER A 702 -4.93 2.51 1.01
N SER A 703 -6.01 2.27 1.78
CA SER A 703 -6.03 2.38 3.24
C SER A 703 -6.00 1.03 3.98
N GLU A 704 -6.12 -0.10 3.27
CA GLU A 704 -6.33 -1.43 3.86
C GLU A 704 -5.29 -1.83 4.91
N ARG A 705 -4.02 -1.44 4.73
CA ARG A 705 -2.96 -1.72 5.73
C ARG A 705 -3.09 -0.88 7.00
N ARG A 706 -3.62 0.34 6.91
CA ARG A 706 -3.90 1.19 8.07
C ARG A 706 -5.08 0.61 8.83
N MET A 707 -6.15 0.27 8.12
CA MET A 707 -7.34 -0.41 8.66
C MET A 707 -6.96 -1.68 9.43
N ARG A 708 -6.20 -2.58 8.79
CA ARG A 708 -5.67 -3.81 9.42
C ARG A 708 -5.00 -3.57 10.77
N ASN A 709 -4.08 -2.59 10.85
CA ASN A 709 -3.36 -2.32 12.10
C ASN A 709 -4.31 -1.91 13.22
N VAL A 710 -5.33 -1.10 12.92
CA VAL A 710 -6.31 -0.64 13.91
C VAL A 710 -7.23 -1.77 14.35
N ILE A 711 -7.71 -2.59 13.41
CA ILE A 711 -8.52 -3.79 13.71
C ILE A 711 -7.74 -4.77 14.60
N GLN A 712 -6.44 -4.95 14.33
CA GLN A 712 -5.55 -5.79 15.14
C GLN A 712 -5.36 -5.21 16.56
N GLU A 713 -5.10 -3.92 16.66
CA GLU A 713 -4.77 -3.27 17.94
C GLU A 713 -5.98 -2.99 18.82
N LEU A 714 -7.18 -2.91 18.24
CA LEU A 714 -8.46 -2.95 18.95
C LEU A 714 -8.87 -4.36 19.37
N GLU A 715 -8.07 -5.38 19.01
CA GLU A 715 -8.31 -6.79 19.34
C GLU A 715 -9.68 -7.29 18.86
N LEU A 716 -10.09 -6.87 17.67
CA LEU A 716 -11.42 -7.22 17.13
C LEU A 716 -11.49 -8.69 16.71
N ASP A 717 -12.41 -9.43 17.32
CA ASP A 717 -12.74 -10.80 16.98
C ASP A 717 -13.76 -10.87 15.84
N VAL A 718 -14.67 -9.91 15.75
CA VAL A 718 -15.67 -9.79 14.69
C VAL A 718 -15.77 -8.34 14.24
N ILE A 719 -15.81 -8.09 12.93
CA ILE A 719 -16.03 -6.74 12.39
C ILE A 719 -16.96 -6.76 11.17
N GLY A 720 -17.96 -5.88 11.19
CA GLY A 720 -18.73 -5.49 10.01
C GLY A 720 -18.05 -4.33 9.27
N LEU A 721 -17.95 -4.43 7.95
CA LEU A 721 -17.39 -3.40 7.07
C LEU A 721 -18.41 -2.97 6.01
N LEU A 722 -18.68 -1.67 5.92
CA LEU A 722 -19.67 -1.10 5.01
C LEU A 722 -18.99 -0.26 3.91
N GLU A 723 -19.67 -0.06 2.78
CA GLU A 723 -19.05 0.46 1.54
C GLU A 723 -17.88 -0.44 1.07
N SER A 724 -18.13 -1.74 1.03
CA SER A 724 -17.11 -2.77 0.83
C SER A 724 -17.09 -3.43 -0.56
N ASP A 725 -18.06 -3.15 -1.45
CA ASP A 725 -18.02 -3.67 -2.83
C ASP A 725 -16.92 -2.99 -3.64
N ASN A 726 -15.85 -3.73 -3.91
CA ASN A 726 -14.71 -3.27 -4.69
C ASN A 726 -14.60 -3.96 -6.07
N GLN A 727 -15.53 -4.85 -6.42
CA GLN A 727 -15.41 -5.74 -7.57
C GLN A 727 -15.97 -5.16 -8.88
N ARG A 728 -16.05 -3.83 -8.96
CA ARG A 728 -16.45 -3.06 -10.14
C ARG A 728 -15.27 -2.26 -10.71
N ILE A 729 -15.36 -1.91 -12.00
CA ILE A 729 -14.33 -1.14 -12.72
C ILE A 729 -13.94 0.15 -11.99
N ILE A 730 -14.91 0.88 -11.43
CA ILE A 730 -14.65 2.18 -10.78
C ILE A 730 -13.95 2.02 -9.42
N MET A 731 -14.04 0.87 -8.76
CA MET A 731 -13.25 0.53 -7.56
C MET A 731 -12.00 -0.30 -7.89
N GLY A 732 -11.72 -0.54 -9.18
CA GLY A 732 -10.50 -1.19 -9.67
C GLY A 732 -10.55 -2.72 -9.73
N ASN A 733 -11.73 -3.32 -9.58
CA ASN A 733 -11.92 -4.76 -9.44
C ASN A 733 -11.01 -5.35 -8.34
N ARG A 734 -11.09 -4.84 -7.11
CA ARG A 734 -10.30 -5.35 -5.98
C ARG A 734 -11.21 -5.92 -4.89
N ASP A 735 -10.62 -6.34 -3.78
CA ASP A 735 -11.31 -6.89 -2.63
C ASP A 735 -10.45 -6.67 -1.38
N MET A 736 -10.82 -5.67 -0.58
CA MET A 736 -10.13 -5.36 0.68
C MET A 736 -10.24 -6.49 1.71
N THR A 737 -11.29 -7.33 1.65
CA THR A 737 -11.53 -8.37 2.66
C THR A 737 -10.45 -9.43 2.62
N GLN A 738 -9.89 -9.74 1.45
CA GLN A 738 -8.71 -10.61 1.31
C GLN A 738 -7.47 -10.07 2.03
N VAL A 739 -7.27 -8.75 2.07
CA VAL A 739 -6.12 -8.16 2.80
C VAL A 739 -6.28 -8.39 4.29
N LEU A 740 -7.48 -8.12 4.81
CA LEU A 740 -7.79 -8.19 6.24
C LEU A 740 -7.87 -9.64 6.72
N ALA A 741 -8.60 -10.51 6.02
CA ALA A 741 -8.78 -11.91 6.37
C ALA A 741 -7.46 -12.70 6.41
N GLU A 742 -6.59 -12.50 5.43
CA GLU A 742 -5.30 -13.21 5.36
C GLU A 742 -4.25 -12.67 6.34
N ASP A 743 -4.23 -11.36 6.63
CA ASP A 743 -3.26 -10.79 7.58
C ASP A 743 -3.69 -10.97 9.05
N LEU A 744 -5.00 -10.99 9.35
CA LEU A 744 -5.54 -11.05 10.71
C LEU A 744 -5.94 -12.45 11.16
N GLY A 745 -6.00 -13.41 10.24
CA GLY A 745 -6.52 -14.75 10.52
C GLY A 745 -8.01 -14.70 10.84
N MET A 746 -8.84 -14.39 9.84
CA MET A 746 -10.30 -14.30 9.97
C MET A 746 -11.02 -15.02 8.82
N TYR A 747 -12.15 -15.66 9.13
CA TYR A 747 -13.17 -15.98 8.14
C TYR A 747 -13.72 -14.67 7.55
N ALA A 748 -14.11 -14.70 6.28
CA ALA A 748 -14.72 -13.54 5.62
C ALA A 748 -15.94 -13.97 4.80
N ASP A 749 -17.07 -13.32 5.05
CA ASP A 749 -18.16 -13.21 4.10
C ASP A 749 -18.14 -11.78 3.54
N PHE A 750 -17.74 -11.63 2.28
CA PHE A 750 -17.66 -10.31 1.62
C PHE A 750 -19.02 -9.78 1.16
N GLY A 751 -20.12 -10.49 1.46
CA GLY A 751 -21.48 -10.04 1.20
C GLY A 751 -21.95 -10.22 -0.24
N PRO A 752 -23.04 -9.53 -0.62
CA PRO A 752 -23.63 -9.64 -1.94
C PRO A 752 -22.64 -9.28 -3.06
N GLY A 753 -22.53 -10.14 -4.07
CA GLY A 753 -21.70 -9.87 -5.25
C GLY A 753 -22.07 -8.59 -6.00
N PRO A 754 -21.18 -8.03 -6.86
CA PRO A 754 -21.44 -6.78 -7.58
C PRO A 754 -22.63 -6.87 -8.57
N ASN A 755 -23.04 -8.08 -8.97
CA ASN A 755 -24.25 -8.36 -9.71
C ASN A 755 -25.56 -8.24 -8.90
N LYS A 756 -25.47 -7.93 -7.60
CA LYS A 756 -26.61 -7.69 -6.67
C LYS A 756 -26.85 -6.19 -6.39
N HIS A 757 -26.12 -5.30 -7.08
CA HIS A 757 -26.36 -3.85 -7.15
C HIS A 757 -26.38 -3.09 -5.82
N THR A 758 -25.55 -3.50 -4.86
CA THR A 758 -25.35 -2.78 -3.59
C THR A 758 -23.96 -2.15 -3.52
N TRP A 759 -23.75 -1.25 -2.56
CA TRP A 759 -22.44 -0.71 -2.20
C TRP A 759 -21.58 -1.64 -1.32
N GLY A 760 -22.12 -2.81 -0.95
CA GLY A 760 -21.43 -3.81 -0.16
C GLY A 760 -21.61 -3.64 1.35
N SER A 761 -21.65 -4.79 2.02
CA SER A 761 -21.58 -5.01 3.46
C SER A 761 -20.78 -6.31 3.60
N ALA A 762 -19.78 -6.36 4.48
CA ALA A 762 -18.92 -7.52 4.66
C ALA A 762 -18.77 -7.84 6.16
N LEU A 763 -18.60 -9.12 6.48
CA LEU A 763 -18.39 -9.64 7.82
C LEU A 763 -17.05 -10.37 7.87
N LEU A 764 -16.15 -9.95 8.74
CA LEU A 764 -14.96 -10.73 9.12
C LEU A 764 -15.11 -11.24 10.55
N SER A 765 -14.67 -12.47 10.79
CA SER A 765 -14.82 -13.15 12.08
C SER A 765 -13.65 -14.09 12.36
N LYS A 766 -13.11 -14.07 13.59
CA LYS A 766 -12.24 -15.11 14.13
C LYS A 766 -13.03 -16.36 14.54
N PHE A 767 -14.31 -16.22 14.84
CA PHE A 767 -15.21 -17.34 15.07
C PHE A 767 -15.69 -17.98 13.75
N PRO A 768 -15.83 -19.31 13.66
CA PRO A 768 -16.36 -19.98 12.46
C PRO A 768 -17.74 -19.47 12.05
N ILE A 769 -17.86 -19.05 10.78
CA ILE A 769 -19.15 -18.73 10.16
C ILE A 769 -19.83 -20.04 9.78
N VAL A 770 -20.85 -20.44 10.56
CA VAL A 770 -21.58 -21.72 10.37
C VAL A 770 -22.54 -21.63 9.18
N ASN A 771 -23.22 -20.49 9.06
CA ASN A 771 -24.17 -20.18 8.00
C ASN A 771 -24.22 -18.66 7.80
N SER A 772 -24.43 -18.19 6.58
CA SER A 772 -24.80 -16.79 6.35
C SER A 772 -25.80 -16.66 5.20
N THR A 773 -26.70 -15.69 5.33
CA THR A 773 -27.73 -15.36 4.35
C THR A 773 -27.60 -13.89 3.97
N HIS A 774 -27.68 -13.59 2.67
CA HIS A 774 -27.66 -12.22 2.17
C HIS A 774 -29.07 -11.76 1.87
N HIS A 775 -29.45 -10.62 2.45
CA HIS A 775 -30.74 -9.98 2.25
C HIS A 775 -30.53 -8.68 1.47
N LEU A 776 -31.29 -8.51 0.39
CA LEU A 776 -31.45 -7.23 -0.30
C LEU A 776 -32.78 -6.65 0.21
N LEU A 777 -32.71 -5.55 0.97
CA LEU A 777 -33.89 -5.02 1.65
C LEU A 777 -34.76 -4.19 0.68
N PRO A 778 -36.06 -4.01 0.99
CA PRO A 778 -36.97 -3.30 0.10
C PRO A 778 -36.50 -1.86 -0.18
N SER A 779 -36.55 -1.48 -1.46
CA SER A 779 -36.16 -0.15 -1.91
C SER A 779 -37.00 0.24 -3.12
N PRO A 780 -38.18 0.88 -2.93
CA PRO A 780 -39.03 1.30 -4.04
C PRO A 780 -38.49 2.49 -4.82
N VAL A 781 -37.67 3.37 -4.23
CA VAL A 781 -37.20 4.61 -4.87
C VAL A 781 -35.67 4.71 -4.86
N GLY A 782 -35.07 4.58 -3.68
CA GLY A 782 -33.66 4.82 -3.40
C GLY A 782 -32.76 3.60 -3.56
N GLU A 783 -31.78 3.46 -2.68
CA GLU A 783 -30.72 2.46 -2.80
C GLU A 783 -31.06 1.08 -2.23
N LEU A 784 -30.60 0.04 -2.92
CA LEU A 784 -30.63 -1.34 -2.43
C LEU A 784 -29.68 -1.53 -1.24
N ALA A 785 -30.27 -1.57 -0.05
CA ALA A 785 -29.59 -1.77 1.22
C ALA A 785 -29.25 -3.27 1.46
N PRO A 786 -27.97 -3.66 1.59
CA PRO A 786 -27.55 -5.02 1.91
C PRO A 786 -27.56 -5.31 3.42
N ALA A 787 -28.04 -6.49 3.80
CA ALA A 787 -27.75 -7.09 5.10
C ALA A 787 -27.17 -8.50 4.97
N ILE A 788 -26.15 -8.81 5.76
CA ILE A 788 -25.70 -10.19 6.04
C ILE A 788 -26.34 -10.61 7.36
N HIS A 789 -27.04 -11.76 7.39
CA HIS A 789 -27.40 -12.45 8.64
C HIS A 789 -26.55 -13.72 8.73
N ALA A 790 -25.58 -13.73 9.64
CA ALA A 790 -24.68 -14.85 9.87
C ALA A 790 -24.94 -15.49 11.24
N THR A 791 -24.67 -16.79 11.36
CA THR A 791 -24.58 -17.50 12.64
C THR A 791 -23.13 -17.93 12.85
N LEU A 792 -22.55 -17.49 13.97
CA LEU A 792 -21.16 -17.75 14.36
C LEU A 792 -21.10 -18.75 15.51
N ASP A 793 -20.12 -19.65 15.51
CA ASP A 793 -19.81 -20.51 16.66
C ASP A 793 -18.84 -19.79 17.61
N MET A 794 -19.39 -19.11 18.60
CA MET A 794 -18.63 -18.40 19.62
C MET A 794 -18.46 -19.29 20.86
N TYR A 795 -17.27 -19.88 21.01
CA TYR A 795 -16.91 -20.71 22.17
C TYR A 795 -17.87 -21.88 22.46
N GLY A 796 -18.55 -22.42 21.43
CA GLY A 796 -19.54 -23.49 21.53
C GLY A 796 -21.00 -23.01 21.61
N GLU A 797 -21.25 -21.70 21.61
CA GLU A 797 -22.58 -21.09 21.55
C GLU A 797 -22.84 -20.47 20.16
N LEU A 798 -24.04 -20.69 19.61
CA LEU A 798 -24.42 -20.14 18.31
C LEU A 798 -24.97 -18.72 18.49
N VAL A 799 -24.19 -17.72 18.07
CA VAL A 799 -24.54 -16.30 18.13
C VAL A 799 -24.85 -15.79 16.73
N ASP A 800 -25.99 -15.13 16.56
CA ASP A 800 -26.33 -14.49 15.30
C ASP A 800 -25.68 -13.09 15.22
N VAL A 801 -25.04 -12.77 14.10
CA VAL A 801 -24.50 -11.44 13.81
C VAL A 801 -25.12 -10.92 12.52
N VAL A 802 -25.68 -9.72 12.57
CA VAL A 802 -26.28 -9.05 11.42
C VAL A 802 -25.42 -7.84 11.05
N VAL A 803 -24.95 -7.76 9.80
CA VAL A 803 -24.20 -6.59 9.29
C VAL A 803 -25.03 -5.86 8.24
N PHE A 804 -25.40 -4.62 8.49
CA PHE A 804 -26.39 -3.88 7.68
C PHE A 804 -25.93 -2.48 7.27
N HIS A 805 -26.04 -2.18 5.97
CA HIS A 805 -25.85 -0.83 5.42
C HIS A 805 -27.22 -0.28 5.00
N SER A 806 -27.76 0.71 5.73
CA SER A 806 -29.04 1.35 5.39
C SER A 806 -28.96 2.15 4.10
N GLY A 807 -30.10 2.27 3.40
CA GLY A 807 -30.29 3.28 2.37
C GLY A 807 -30.24 4.71 2.93
N GLN A 808 -30.13 5.65 2.01
CA GLN A 808 -29.76 7.05 2.27
C GLN A 808 -30.83 7.89 2.99
N GLU A 809 -30.47 9.12 3.37
CA GLU A 809 -31.38 10.00 4.10
C GLU A 809 -32.56 10.46 3.23
N GLU A 810 -32.28 10.67 1.95
CA GLU A 810 -33.13 11.27 0.91
C GLU A 810 -34.41 10.46 0.60
N ASP A 811 -34.43 9.16 0.93
CA ASP A 811 -35.56 8.25 0.70
C ASP A 811 -36.15 7.72 2.03
N PRO A 812 -36.98 8.51 2.76
CA PRO A 812 -37.55 8.09 4.05
C PRO A 812 -38.40 6.80 4.00
N GLU A 813 -39.10 6.56 2.89
CA GLU A 813 -39.96 5.37 2.74
C GLU A 813 -39.13 4.09 2.57
N ASP A 814 -38.05 4.14 1.78
CA ASP A 814 -37.07 3.07 1.67
C ASP A 814 -36.50 2.76 3.06
N ARG A 815 -36.01 3.77 3.80
CA ARG A 815 -35.50 3.58 5.16
C ARG A 815 -36.56 3.00 6.11
N ARG A 816 -37.83 3.42 6.03
CA ARG A 816 -38.93 2.85 6.85
C ARG A 816 -39.13 1.37 6.55
N LEU A 817 -39.22 0.99 5.27
CA LEU A 817 -39.42 -0.39 4.84
C LEU A 817 -38.22 -1.29 5.20
N GLN A 818 -37.00 -0.78 5.07
CA GLN A 818 -35.76 -1.45 5.47
C GLN A 818 -35.73 -1.68 6.99
N THR A 819 -36.07 -0.64 7.77
CA THR A 819 -36.16 -0.71 9.24
C THR A 819 -37.18 -1.76 9.69
N GLU A 820 -38.38 -1.77 9.10
CA GLU A 820 -39.42 -2.75 9.42
C GLU A 820 -39.04 -4.19 9.04
N TYR A 821 -38.33 -4.39 7.92
CA TYR A 821 -37.82 -5.70 7.51
C TYR A 821 -36.78 -6.20 8.52
N LEU A 822 -35.78 -5.37 8.85
CA LEU A 822 -34.69 -5.75 9.73
C LEU A 822 -35.17 -6.02 11.17
N SER A 823 -36.12 -5.23 11.67
CA SER A 823 -36.71 -5.43 13.00
C SER A 823 -37.45 -6.76 13.11
N LYS A 824 -38.17 -7.16 12.05
CA LYS A 824 -38.81 -8.49 11.96
C LYS A 824 -37.78 -9.62 11.84
N LEU A 825 -36.71 -9.42 11.06
CA LEU A 825 -35.63 -10.39 10.92
C LEU A 825 -34.93 -10.65 12.25
N MET A 826 -34.48 -9.59 12.94
CA MET A 826 -33.87 -9.68 14.27
C MET A 826 -34.84 -10.29 15.29
N GLY A 827 -36.10 -9.83 15.32
CA GLY A 827 -37.16 -10.36 16.19
C GLY A 827 -37.41 -11.86 16.02
N SER A 828 -37.25 -12.38 14.80
CA SER A 828 -37.45 -13.81 14.51
C SER A 828 -36.37 -14.74 15.06
N SER A 829 -35.18 -14.23 15.40
CA SER A 829 -34.11 -15.08 15.97
C SER A 829 -34.29 -15.27 17.48
N PRO A 830 -34.30 -16.54 17.97
CA PRO A 830 -34.33 -16.86 19.39
C PRO A 830 -32.93 -16.89 20.04
N ARG A 831 -31.86 -16.65 19.26
CA ARG A 831 -30.47 -16.74 19.73
C ARG A 831 -29.99 -15.44 20.39
N PRO A 832 -28.85 -15.46 21.09
CA PRO A 832 -27.99 -14.28 21.24
C PRO A 832 -27.78 -13.62 19.87
N LEU A 833 -28.01 -12.30 19.77
CA LEU A 833 -27.90 -11.58 18.49
C LEU A 833 -27.22 -10.23 18.66
N ILE A 834 -26.33 -9.89 17.73
CA ILE A 834 -25.68 -8.57 17.61
C ILE A 834 -26.00 -7.99 16.22
N LEU A 835 -26.44 -6.73 16.17
CA LEU A 835 -26.51 -5.93 14.95
C LEU A 835 -25.30 -5.00 14.87
N LEU A 836 -24.67 -4.93 13.71
CA LEU A 836 -23.56 -4.06 13.35
C LEU A 836 -24.02 -3.26 12.13
N SER A 837 -24.27 -1.97 12.28
CA SER A 837 -25.05 -1.25 11.26
C SER A 837 -24.75 0.22 11.12
N TYR A 838 -25.09 0.76 9.95
CA TYR A 838 -25.17 2.18 9.65
C TYR A 838 -26.64 2.53 9.40
N LEU A 839 -27.27 3.26 10.33
CA LEU A 839 -28.73 3.40 10.40
C LEU A 839 -29.26 4.77 9.95
N VAL A 840 -28.39 5.78 9.83
CA VAL A 840 -28.74 7.17 9.45
C VAL A 840 -29.90 7.70 10.28
N THR A 841 -29.74 7.68 11.61
CA THR A 841 -30.79 8.06 12.56
C THR A 841 -30.18 8.54 13.86
N LYS A 842 -30.90 9.34 14.65
CA LYS A 842 -30.48 9.75 15.99
C LYS A 842 -30.98 8.76 17.04
N PRO A 843 -30.25 8.59 18.16
CA PRO A 843 -30.75 7.82 19.29
C PRO A 843 -32.10 8.38 19.76
N LEU A 844 -33.03 7.49 20.10
CA LEU A 844 -34.37 7.81 20.60
C LEU A 844 -35.32 8.51 19.60
N GLU A 845 -34.89 8.81 18.36
CA GLU A 845 -35.71 9.53 17.37
C GLU A 845 -36.15 8.65 16.18
N GLY A 846 -37.40 8.79 15.73
CA GLY A 846 -37.90 8.18 14.48
C GLY A 846 -37.68 6.67 14.38
N ASN A 847 -37.02 6.23 13.30
CA ASN A 847 -36.76 4.81 12.99
C ASN A 847 -35.94 4.09 14.07
N TYR A 848 -35.15 4.79 14.87
CA TYR A 848 -34.46 4.20 16.03
C TYR A 848 -35.42 3.39 16.91
N ASN A 849 -36.60 3.93 17.21
CA ASN A 849 -37.61 3.29 18.08
C ASN A 849 -38.30 2.08 17.45
N THR A 850 -37.96 1.75 16.19
CA THR A 850 -38.40 0.52 15.52
C THR A 850 -37.27 -0.52 15.58
N TYR A 851 -36.02 -0.11 15.35
CA TYR A 851 -34.83 -0.96 15.55
C TYR A 851 -34.68 -1.42 17.00
N VAL A 852 -34.85 -0.51 17.95
CA VAL A 852 -34.84 -0.74 19.41
C VAL A 852 -36.30 -0.78 19.87
N SER A 853 -36.91 -1.96 19.83
CA SER A 853 -38.34 -2.16 20.09
C SER A 853 -38.65 -3.55 20.65
N GLU A 854 -39.84 -3.73 21.23
CA GLU A 854 -40.33 -5.05 21.63
C GLU A 854 -40.41 -6.04 20.46
N LEU A 855 -40.60 -5.56 19.23
CA LEU A 855 -40.68 -6.39 18.02
C LEU A 855 -39.33 -7.00 17.65
N SER A 856 -38.25 -6.22 17.73
CA SER A 856 -36.89 -6.72 17.45
C SER A 856 -36.29 -7.45 18.67
N GLY A 857 -36.69 -7.04 19.87
CA GLY A 857 -36.10 -7.42 21.14
C GLY A 857 -34.70 -6.84 21.37
N MET A 858 -34.25 -5.90 20.52
CA MET A 858 -32.90 -5.36 20.55
C MET A 858 -32.75 -4.19 21.52
N LYS A 859 -31.60 -4.11 22.16
CA LYS A 859 -31.13 -3.01 23.01
C LYS A 859 -29.96 -2.30 22.35
N ASP A 860 -29.82 -1.01 22.62
CA ASP A 860 -28.70 -0.20 22.14
C ASP A 860 -27.46 -0.40 23.01
N ILE A 861 -26.28 -0.46 22.39
CA ILE A 861 -24.98 -0.53 23.08
C ILE A 861 -24.79 0.61 24.08
N ASP A 862 -25.27 1.85 23.81
CA ASP A 862 -25.33 2.90 24.84
C ASP A 862 -26.35 4.00 24.48
N PRO A 863 -27.59 3.94 24.99
CA PRO A 863 -28.62 4.95 24.69
C PRO A 863 -28.31 6.34 25.28
N THR A 864 -27.23 6.51 26.06
CA THR A 864 -26.78 7.83 26.55
C THR A 864 -25.80 8.52 25.60
N ASP A 865 -25.24 7.79 24.63
CA ASP A 865 -24.42 8.36 23.55
C ASP A 865 -25.33 9.00 22.48
N TRP A 866 -25.75 10.23 22.75
CA TRP A 866 -26.67 11.04 21.94
C TRP A 866 -26.03 11.61 20.67
N ASP A 867 -24.71 11.65 20.58
CA ASP A 867 -23.94 12.20 19.45
C ASP A 867 -23.60 11.11 18.41
N ARG A 868 -24.55 10.20 18.18
CA ARG A 868 -24.50 9.18 17.13
C ARG A 868 -25.50 9.50 16.03
N TRP A 869 -25.16 9.08 14.82
CA TRP A 869 -25.92 9.36 13.60
C TRP A 869 -25.79 8.22 12.58
N CYS A 870 -24.55 7.89 12.25
CA CYS A 870 -24.20 6.86 11.29
C CYS A 870 -24.26 5.45 11.90
N GLU A 871 -23.21 5.08 12.63
CA GLU A 871 -22.96 3.71 13.07
C GLU A 871 -23.67 3.36 14.39
N TYR A 872 -24.05 2.09 14.53
CA TYR A 872 -24.72 1.52 15.70
C TYR A 872 -24.33 0.06 15.90
N ILE A 873 -24.11 -0.30 17.17
CA ILE A 873 -24.15 -1.68 17.65
C ILE A 873 -25.44 -1.84 18.47
N LEU A 874 -26.27 -2.83 18.15
CA LEU A 874 -27.41 -3.25 18.98
C LEU A 874 -27.22 -4.71 19.39
N TYR A 875 -27.79 -5.15 20.50
CA TYR A 875 -27.66 -6.52 20.99
C TYR A 875 -28.93 -7.04 21.70
N LYS A 876 -29.06 -8.36 21.83
CA LYS A 876 -30.02 -9.01 22.73
C LYS A 876 -29.56 -10.39 23.18
N ASN A 877 -30.08 -10.85 24.32
CA ASN A 877 -29.83 -12.18 24.88
C ASN A 877 -28.33 -12.50 25.05
N ILE A 878 -27.50 -11.47 25.28
CA ILE A 878 -26.05 -11.58 25.39
C ILE A 878 -25.54 -10.51 26.36
N LYS A 879 -24.55 -10.85 27.19
CA LYS A 879 -24.01 -9.93 28.18
C LYS A 879 -23.01 -8.96 27.58
N ARG A 880 -23.37 -7.68 27.54
CA ARG A 880 -22.45 -6.57 27.26
C ARG A 880 -21.54 -6.32 28.47
N THR A 881 -20.26 -6.03 28.23
CA THR A 881 -19.31 -5.62 29.28
C THR A 881 -18.63 -4.29 29.00
N GLY A 882 -18.55 -3.85 27.75
CA GLY A 882 -17.91 -2.58 27.42
C GLY A 882 -18.35 -1.97 26.09
N TYR A 883 -18.22 -0.65 25.98
CA TYR A 883 -18.43 0.13 24.75
C TYR A 883 -17.35 1.20 24.56
N ALA A 884 -16.89 1.38 23.32
CA ALA A 884 -15.94 2.41 22.94
C ALA A 884 -16.20 2.97 21.53
N ARG A 885 -15.99 4.28 21.36
CA ARG A 885 -15.83 4.95 20.06
C ARG A 885 -14.35 5.31 19.85
N VAL A 886 -13.83 5.02 18.67
CA VAL A 886 -12.41 5.20 18.34
C VAL A 886 -12.28 6.09 17.11
N SER A 887 -11.46 7.14 17.22
CA SER A 887 -11.27 8.11 16.15
C SER A 887 -10.70 7.45 14.89
N ARG A 888 -11.11 7.98 13.75
CA ARG A 888 -10.89 7.46 12.39
C ARG A 888 -9.57 7.86 11.70
N ASP A 889 -8.76 8.70 12.35
CA ASP A 889 -7.61 9.36 11.75
C ASP A 889 -7.99 10.04 10.40
N SER A 890 -7.15 9.94 9.36
CA SER A 890 -7.50 10.37 7.99
C SER A 890 -8.06 9.24 7.12
N ILE A 891 -8.44 8.08 7.68
CA ILE A 891 -8.89 6.92 6.90
C ILE A 891 -10.30 7.17 6.32
N THR A 892 -11.27 7.49 7.17
CA THR A 892 -12.69 7.68 6.79
C THR A 892 -13.24 8.97 7.40
N ASP A 893 -14.54 9.22 7.28
CA ASP A 893 -15.32 10.25 7.98
C ASP A 893 -16.15 9.72 9.18
N THR A 894 -16.45 8.42 9.25
CA THR A 894 -17.02 7.74 10.43
C THR A 894 -15.94 7.25 11.40
N GLU A 895 -16.20 7.34 12.72
CA GLU A 895 -15.42 6.61 13.75
C GLU A 895 -15.57 5.09 13.61
N ILE A 896 -14.82 4.34 14.42
CA ILE A 896 -15.05 2.91 14.64
C ILE A 896 -15.85 2.77 15.93
N GLN A 897 -16.98 2.06 15.90
CA GLN A 897 -17.66 1.63 17.14
C GLN A 897 -17.25 0.21 17.52
N VAL A 898 -17.04 -0.03 18.82
CA VAL A 898 -16.64 -1.33 19.36
C VAL A 898 -17.40 -1.66 20.64
N GLY A 899 -17.94 -2.87 20.72
CA GLY A 899 -18.54 -3.46 21.92
C GLY A 899 -17.79 -4.71 22.36
N LYS A 900 -17.71 -4.96 23.68
CA LYS A 900 -17.25 -6.24 24.24
C LYS A 900 -18.42 -7.00 24.84
N PHE A 901 -18.51 -8.28 24.50
CA PHE A 901 -19.56 -9.19 24.93
C PHE A 901 -18.96 -10.45 25.56
N VAL A 902 -19.60 -10.98 26.60
CA VAL A 902 -19.22 -12.25 27.23
C VAL A 902 -20.20 -13.33 26.83
N ILE A 903 -19.67 -14.46 26.33
CA ILE A 903 -20.45 -15.54 25.75
C ILE A 903 -20.77 -16.61 26.81
N GLY A 904 -22.02 -17.08 26.86
CA GLY A 904 -22.52 -18.02 27.85
C GLY A 904 -22.90 -17.43 29.22
N GLU A 905 -22.77 -16.11 29.42
CA GLU A 905 -23.30 -15.40 30.59
C GLU A 905 -24.65 -14.73 30.24
N PRO A 906 -25.69 -14.84 31.08
CA PRO A 906 -26.98 -14.18 30.83
C PRO A 906 -26.86 -12.65 30.96
N GLU A 907 -27.79 -11.93 30.34
CA GLU A 907 -27.87 -10.48 30.45
C GLU A 907 -28.26 -10.04 31.88
N PRO A 908 -27.60 -9.04 32.49
CA PRO A 908 -27.93 -8.56 33.83
C PRO A 908 -29.27 -7.81 33.89
N GLU A 909 -29.99 -7.93 35.02
CA GLU A 909 -31.23 -7.18 35.26
C GLU A 909 -31.01 -5.66 35.40
N ASN A 910 -29.82 -5.24 35.82
CA ASN A 910 -29.40 -3.84 35.92
C ASN A 910 -27.94 -3.70 35.48
N GLU A 911 -27.68 -2.83 34.52
CA GLU A 911 -26.32 -2.46 34.09
C GLU A 911 -25.79 -1.28 34.92
N MET A 912 -24.61 -1.44 35.54
CA MET A 912 -23.92 -0.38 36.26
C MET A 912 -22.52 -0.15 35.67
N ARG A 913 -22.19 1.10 35.33
CA ARG A 913 -20.83 1.49 34.93
C ARG A 913 -19.88 1.29 36.12
N LEU A 914 -18.76 0.62 35.87
CA LEU A 914 -17.70 0.40 36.85
C LEU A 914 -16.47 1.28 36.55
N PRO A 915 -15.67 1.59 37.59
CA PRO A 915 -14.27 1.94 37.38
C PRO A 915 -13.52 0.77 36.73
N GLU A 916 -12.71 1.04 35.72
CA GLU A 916 -11.96 0.01 34.97
C GLU A 916 -11.11 -0.91 35.87
N GLU A 917 -10.58 -0.37 36.97
CA GLU A 917 -9.81 -1.11 37.99
C GLU A 917 -10.55 -2.36 38.52
N MET A 918 -11.89 -2.33 38.53
CA MET A 918 -12.76 -3.41 39.00
C MET A 918 -13.14 -4.42 37.90
N VAL A 919 -12.79 -4.15 36.65
CA VAL A 919 -13.08 -4.98 35.48
C VAL A 919 -11.93 -6.00 35.29
N PRO A 920 -12.19 -7.29 35.01
CA PRO A 920 -11.13 -8.27 34.70
C PRO A 920 -10.29 -7.85 33.49
N GLU A 921 -8.99 -8.16 33.51
CA GLU A 921 -8.04 -7.63 32.52
C GLU A 921 -8.41 -7.97 31.06
N GLY A 922 -8.77 -9.23 30.75
CA GLY A 922 -9.24 -9.64 29.41
C GLY A 922 -10.63 -9.11 29.01
N ARG A 923 -11.36 -8.47 29.93
CA ARG A 923 -12.63 -7.77 29.64
C ARG A 923 -12.43 -6.28 29.33
N ARG A 924 -11.26 -5.69 29.63
CA ARG A 924 -10.95 -4.27 29.38
C ARG A 924 -10.62 -4.01 27.91
N PHE A 925 -10.80 -2.77 27.44
CA PHE A 925 -10.25 -2.34 26.15
C PHE A 925 -8.75 -1.94 26.20
N PRO A 926 -8.02 -2.06 25.07
CA PRO A 926 -6.59 -1.74 25.02
C PRO A 926 -6.23 -0.29 25.41
N GLY A 927 -5.46 -0.12 26.49
CA GLY A 927 -5.03 1.21 26.98
C GLY A 927 -4.24 2.07 25.97
N LEU A 928 -3.76 1.47 24.87
CA LEU A 928 -3.03 2.10 23.77
C LEU A 928 -3.76 3.29 23.12
N PHE A 929 -5.09 3.32 23.13
CA PHE A 929 -5.89 4.38 22.50
C PHE A 929 -6.19 5.58 23.41
N ARG A 930 -5.67 5.63 24.64
CA ARG A 930 -5.91 6.76 25.55
C ARG A 930 -5.10 8.00 25.19
N GLY A 931 -5.61 9.17 25.57
CA GLY A 931 -4.93 10.46 25.40
C GLY A 931 -4.68 10.83 23.94
N GLN A 932 -3.42 10.74 23.48
CA GLN A 932 -3.08 10.98 22.07
C GLN A 932 -3.30 9.75 21.18
N GLY A 933 -3.46 8.56 21.78
CA GLY A 933 -3.67 7.30 21.09
C GLY A 933 -2.49 6.87 20.21
N VAL A 934 -2.79 6.03 19.20
CA VAL A 934 -1.81 5.42 18.30
C VAL A 934 -2.18 5.67 16.85
N ARG A 935 -1.22 6.12 16.02
CA ARG A 935 -1.43 6.41 14.58
C ARG A 935 -2.67 7.28 14.27
N GLY A 936 -3.03 8.23 15.14
CA GLY A 936 -4.22 9.09 14.96
C GLY A 936 -5.54 8.48 15.40
N HIS A 937 -5.53 7.23 15.89
CA HIS A 937 -6.66 6.55 16.50
C HIS A 937 -6.56 6.66 18.02
N ARG A 938 -7.61 7.20 18.65
CA ARG A 938 -7.75 7.34 20.11
C ARG A 938 -9.21 7.13 20.52
N TYR A 939 -9.49 6.91 21.80
CA TYR A 939 -10.86 7.00 22.28
C TYR A 939 -11.45 8.41 22.02
N HIS A 940 -12.68 8.44 21.54
CA HIS A 940 -13.38 9.63 21.09
C HIS A 940 -14.78 9.68 21.71
N VAL A 941 -15.33 10.89 21.90
CA VAL A 941 -16.55 11.19 22.70
C VAL A 941 -16.40 10.87 24.19
N PHE A 942 -15.83 9.71 24.51
CA PHE A 942 -15.41 9.32 25.86
C PHE A 942 -13.87 9.29 25.89
N ASP A 943 -13.24 9.98 26.84
CA ASP A 943 -11.77 9.95 27.02
C ASP A 943 -11.26 8.54 27.45
N GLU A 944 -12.17 7.73 27.99
CA GLU A 944 -11.96 6.34 28.43
C GLU A 944 -13.19 5.48 28.03
N PRO A 945 -13.03 4.16 27.80
CA PRO A 945 -14.14 3.27 27.45
C PRO A 945 -15.17 3.14 28.58
N SER A 946 -16.44 2.86 28.22
CA SER A 946 -17.51 2.62 29.20
C SER A 946 -17.59 1.14 29.56
N GLU A 947 -16.96 0.74 30.67
CA GLU A 947 -16.95 -0.64 31.19
C GLU A 947 -18.04 -0.91 32.26
N LEU A 948 -18.53 -2.16 32.35
CA LEU A 948 -19.74 -2.55 33.11
C LEU A 948 -19.61 -3.91 33.82
N SER A 949 -20.41 -4.12 34.87
CA SER A 949 -20.63 -5.46 35.47
C SER A 949 -22.05 -5.66 36.01
N ASP A 950 -22.33 -6.88 36.46
CA ASP A 950 -23.58 -7.24 37.14
C ASP A 950 -23.69 -6.54 38.49
N GLY A 951 -24.81 -5.87 38.73
CA GLY A 951 -25.20 -5.32 40.03
C GLY A 951 -25.67 -6.40 41.02
N GLY A 952 -24.81 -7.36 41.37
CA GLY A 952 -25.11 -8.38 42.38
C GLY A 952 -25.30 -7.78 43.79
N PRO A 953 -26.09 -8.40 44.69
CA PRO A 953 -26.52 -7.81 45.97
C PRO A 953 -25.44 -7.85 47.07
N HIS A 954 -24.24 -7.34 46.78
CA HIS A 954 -23.19 -7.14 47.79
C HIS A 954 -23.17 -5.69 48.28
N LYS A 955 -23.44 -5.54 49.58
CA LYS A 955 -23.50 -4.25 50.29
C LYS A 955 -22.25 -3.41 49.99
N ILE A 956 -22.43 -2.31 49.25
CA ILE A 956 -21.46 -1.22 49.20
C ILE A 956 -21.39 -0.61 50.61
N VAL A 957 -20.35 -0.96 51.37
CA VAL A 957 -20.09 -0.37 52.68
C VAL A 957 -19.51 1.02 52.48
N ILE A 958 -20.38 2.03 52.54
CA ILE A 958 -19.97 3.44 52.49
C ILE A 958 -19.22 3.79 53.79
N VAL A 959 -17.89 3.67 53.77
CA VAL A 959 -17.04 4.20 54.85
C VAL A 959 -16.86 5.71 54.65
N LYS A 960 -17.72 6.49 55.33
CA LYS A 960 -17.49 7.93 55.53
C LYS A 960 -16.19 8.14 56.31
N MET A 961 -15.18 8.75 55.70
CA MET A 961 -14.05 9.33 56.44
C MET A 961 -14.35 10.77 56.88
N SER A 962 -14.72 10.94 58.14
CA SER A 962 -14.71 12.23 58.85
C SER A 962 -13.33 12.51 59.44
N LYS A 963 -12.88 13.78 59.43
CA LYS A 963 -11.53 14.20 59.84
C LYS A 963 -11.33 14.28 61.37
N SER A 964 -10.05 14.07 61.74
CA SER A 964 -9.31 14.65 62.90
C SER A 964 -9.57 14.10 64.31
N PRO A 965 -8.64 14.29 65.28
CA PRO A 965 -7.29 14.88 65.20
C PRO A 965 -6.14 13.96 65.68
N VAL A 966 -4.93 14.52 65.70
CA VAL A 966 -3.65 13.90 66.14
C VAL A 966 -3.50 14.00 67.67
N GLU A 967 -3.06 12.93 68.35
CA GLU A 967 -1.96 13.02 69.34
C GLU A 967 -1.39 11.65 69.84
N SER A 968 -0.22 11.74 70.45
CA SER A 968 0.75 10.73 70.89
C SER A 968 0.30 9.63 71.87
N HIS A 969 0.78 8.37 71.69
CA HIS A 969 1.93 7.80 72.44
C HIS A 969 2.22 6.30 72.15
N LYS A 970 3.52 5.94 72.21
CA LYS A 970 4.11 4.59 72.33
C LYS A 970 4.12 4.12 73.82
N PRO A 971 4.60 2.90 74.18
CA PRO A 971 4.49 1.56 73.55
C PRO A 971 4.23 0.42 74.59
N ASN A 972 3.96 -0.82 74.15
CA ASN A 972 4.53 -2.11 74.64
C ASN A 972 3.77 -3.32 74.04
N SER A 973 4.45 -4.30 73.42
CA SER A 973 4.85 -5.62 73.98
C SER A 973 3.65 -6.55 74.28
N LYS A 974 3.61 -7.84 73.88
CA LYS A 974 4.69 -8.82 73.60
C LYS A 974 4.13 -10.05 72.84
N THR A 975 5.02 -10.79 72.17
CA THR A 975 5.10 -12.26 71.86
C THR A 975 3.88 -13.19 72.06
N ASP A 976 3.61 -14.25 71.26
CA ASP A 976 4.46 -15.32 70.67
C ASP A 976 3.87 -15.85 69.32
N SER A 977 4.63 -16.16 68.25
CA SER A 977 5.49 -17.35 67.92
C SER A 977 4.71 -18.67 67.74
N GLN A 978 4.74 -19.41 66.61
CA GLN A 978 5.86 -20.14 65.94
C GLN A 978 5.62 -20.29 64.41
N GLN A 979 6.62 -20.12 63.52
CA GLN A 979 7.62 -21.11 63.00
C GLN A 979 7.03 -22.01 61.88
N PHE A 980 7.64 -22.24 60.71
CA PHE A 980 9.03 -22.23 60.20
C PHE A 980 9.21 -21.21 59.04
N SER A 981 10.34 -21.02 58.31
CA SER A 981 11.72 -21.58 58.28
C SER A 981 12.72 -20.56 57.69
N GLY A 982 14.03 -20.88 57.70
CA GLY A 982 15.08 -20.32 56.82
C GLY A 982 15.87 -21.47 56.17
N SER A 983 17.00 -21.30 55.46
CA SER A 983 17.86 -20.13 55.14
C SER A 983 18.82 -20.58 53.98
N GLU A 984 19.86 -19.91 53.47
CA GLU A 984 20.71 -18.76 53.85
C GLU A 984 21.02 -17.85 52.62
N GLY A 985 22.14 -17.11 52.62
CA GLY A 985 22.63 -16.22 51.53
C GLY A 985 24.06 -16.55 51.07
N PRO A 986 25.01 -15.59 50.91
CA PRO A 986 25.15 -14.36 51.74
C PRO A 986 25.35 -13.02 50.98
N GLU A 987 25.42 -11.94 51.76
CA GLU A 987 25.65 -10.53 51.37
C GLU A 987 27.15 -10.17 51.14
N VAL A 988 27.45 -8.90 50.77
CA VAL A 988 28.06 -7.90 51.70
C VAL A 988 27.93 -6.46 51.12
N GLN A 989 27.89 -5.49 52.04
CA GLN A 989 27.52 -4.07 51.95
C GLN A 989 28.62 -3.12 51.43
N HIS A 990 28.26 -1.89 50.98
CA HIS A 990 28.46 -0.62 51.74
C HIS A 990 28.05 0.66 50.96
N VAL A 991 27.88 1.78 51.69
CA VAL A 991 27.33 3.08 51.24
C VAL A 991 28.16 4.24 51.81
N GLU A 992 28.41 5.30 51.02
CA GLU A 992 28.49 6.76 51.37
C GLU A 992 29.01 7.54 50.12
N ILE A 993 28.29 8.50 49.51
CA ILE A 993 28.06 9.92 49.85
C ILE A 993 29.33 10.80 49.91
N ALA A 994 29.53 11.72 48.93
CA ALA A 994 29.75 13.17 49.16
C ALA A 994 30.13 14.01 47.89
N SER A 995 29.67 15.27 47.88
CA SER A 995 30.27 16.51 47.31
C SER A 995 30.60 16.70 45.80
N GLY A 996 29.99 17.74 45.20
CA GLY A 996 30.63 18.58 44.15
C GLY A 996 31.60 19.61 44.78
N PRO A 997 32.28 20.50 44.02
CA PRO A 997 31.78 21.40 42.95
C PRO A 997 32.62 21.25 41.63
N GLY A 998 32.54 22.03 40.54
CA GLY A 998 31.82 23.25 40.13
C GLY A 998 32.77 24.18 39.32
N THR A 999 32.22 24.99 38.39
CA THR A 999 32.94 25.98 37.51
C THR A 999 33.92 25.40 36.47
N GLY A 1000 34.17 26.00 35.30
CA GLY A 1000 33.59 27.19 34.67
C GLY A 1000 34.26 27.58 33.32
N SER A 1001 33.64 28.53 32.61
CA SER A 1001 34.17 29.41 31.52
C SER A 1001 34.80 28.84 30.22
N CYS A 1002 34.07 29.04 29.12
CA CYS A 1002 34.44 29.73 27.87
C CYS A 1002 35.93 29.98 27.50
N SER A 1003 36.29 29.75 26.23
CA SER A 1003 36.40 30.84 25.22
C SER A 1003 36.85 30.40 23.82
N ASN A 1004 36.03 30.69 22.79
CA ASN A 1004 36.46 31.02 21.41
C ASN A 1004 37.22 32.40 21.43
N PRO A 1005 37.91 32.90 20.37
CA PRO A 1005 37.73 32.60 18.93
C PRO A 1005 38.99 32.63 18.01
N SER A 1006 38.85 32.17 16.75
CA SER A 1006 39.49 32.80 15.58
C SER A 1006 38.94 32.24 14.24
N THR A 1007 38.07 32.99 13.58
CA THR A 1007 37.80 32.88 12.13
C THR A 1007 38.56 33.99 11.39
N PRO A 1008 38.74 33.88 10.06
CA PRO A 1008 37.83 34.60 9.18
C PRO A 1008 37.30 33.79 7.98
N PHE A 1009 36.21 34.32 7.41
CA PHE A 1009 35.52 33.94 6.17
C PHE A 1009 36.40 34.11 4.92
N ASP A 1010 36.06 33.40 3.83
CA ASP A 1010 35.54 34.08 2.63
C ASP A 1010 34.56 33.18 1.84
N MET A 1011 33.77 33.80 0.96
CA MET A 1011 32.61 33.25 0.23
C MET A 1011 32.93 32.99 -1.26
N SER A 1012 32.24 32.03 -1.88
CA SER A 1012 31.38 32.28 -3.06
C SER A 1012 31.02 30.97 -3.79
N ASP A 1013 29.75 30.53 -3.70
CA ASP A 1013 28.87 30.50 -4.87
C ASP A 1013 27.44 30.13 -4.45
N GLU A 1014 26.59 31.15 -4.29
CA GLU A 1014 25.15 30.98 -4.21
C GLU A 1014 24.54 30.92 -5.61
N ARG A 1015 23.79 29.85 -5.92
CA ARG A 1015 22.58 29.94 -6.75
C ARG A 1015 21.73 28.69 -6.59
N GLN A 1016 20.40 28.89 -6.61
CA GLN A 1016 19.32 27.89 -6.51
C GLN A 1016 18.97 27.34 -5.12
N LEU A 1017 18.45 28.20 -4.22
CA LEU A 1017 17.57 27.73 -3.14
C LEU A 1017 16.51 28.75 -2.70
N TYR A 1018 15.73 29.26 -3.65
CA TYR A 1018 14.52 30.08 -3.39
C TYR A 1018 13.28 29.51 -4.08
N SER A 1019 12.60 28.57 -3.41
CA SER A 1019 11.16 28.32 -3.53
C SER A 1019 10.69 27.41 -2.39
N ARG A 1020 10.49 28.00 -1.19
CA ARG A 1020 9.81 27.33 -0.07
C ARG A 1020 8.71 28.23 0.46
N THR A 1021 7.50 28.01 -0.03
CA THR A 1021 6.28 28.38 0.69
C THR A 1021 6.25 27.64 2.03
N PRO A 1022 5.83 28.29 3.14
CA PRO A 1022 5.61 27.60 4.39
C PRO A 1022 4.41 26.63 4.27
N PRO A 1023 4.39 25.52 5.03
CA PRO A 1023 3.24 24.62 5.06
C PRO A 1023 2.00 25.35 5.59
N PRO A 1024 0.79 25.08 5.06
CA PRO A 1024 -0.42 25.72 5.55
C PRO A 1024 -0.72 25.31 7.00
N SER A 1025 -1.19 26.26 7.80
CA SER A 1025 -1.67 25.99 9.16
C SER A 1025 -2.93 25.11 9.13
N ARG A 1026 -3.15 24.32 10.19
CA ARG A 1026 -4.35 23.47 10.37
C ARG A 1026 -5.67 24.24 10.14
N THR A 1027 -5.69 25.54 10.42
CA THR A 1027 -6.83 26.44 10.21
C THR A 1027 -7.26 26.53 8.73
N LEU A 1028 -6.32 26.48 7.77
CA LEU A 1028 -6.64 26.61 6.35
C LEU A 1028 -7.30 25.34 5.76
N ALA A 1029 -7.06 24.18 6.39
CA ALA A 1029 -7.73 22.93 6.04
C ALA A 1029 -9.20 22.97 6.50
N ASN A 1030 -9.44 23.37 7.75
CA ASN A 1030 -10.80 23.53 8.28
C ASN A 1030 -11.58 24.63 7.53
N ALA A 1031 -10.92 25.72 7.13
CA ALA A 1031 -11.54 26.76 6.30
C ALA A 1031 -12.00 26.25 4.93
N ARG A 1032 -11.30 25.28 4.31
CA ARG A 1032 -11.78 24.63 3.07
C ARG A 1032 -13.03 23.79 3.30
N VAL A 1033 -13.09 23.04 4.40
CA VAL A 1033 -14.26 22.21 4.76
C VAL A 1033 -15.47 23.09 5.06
N ALA A 1034 -15.29 24.19 5.82
CA ALA A 1034 -16.33 25.18 6.07
C ALA A 1034 -16.83 25.85 4.76
N LEU A 1035 -15.92 26.21 3.84
CA LEU A 1035 -16.28 26.77 2.54
C LEU A 1035 -17.08 25.77 1.68
N GLN A 1036 -16.78 24.48 1.76
CA GLN A 1036 -17.55 23.43 1.07
C GLN A 1036 -18.96 23.30 1.65
N GLN A 1037 -19.13 23.35 2.97
CA GLN A 1037 -20.46 23.35 3.61
C GLN A 1037 -21.27 24.63 3.34
N LEU A 1038 -20.61 25.80 3.23
CA LEU A 1038 -21.27 27.06 2.86
C LEU A 1038 -21.71 27.10 1.39
N VAL A 1039 -20.93 26.53 0.46
CA VAL A 1039 -21.31 26.39 -0.96
C VAL A 1039 -22.41 25.35 -1.18
N LEU A 1040 -22.51 24.35 -0.28
CA LEU A 1040 -23.69 23.49 -0.20
C LEU A 1040 -24.92 24.29 0.25
N LYS A 1041 -24.82 25.07 1.33
CA LYS A 1041 -25.97 25.82 1.88
C LYS A 1041 -26.48 26.92 0.94
N SER A 1042 -25.60 27.65 0.24
CA SER A 1042 -26.00 28.77 -0.63
C SER A 1042 -26.68 28.36 -1.94
N ARG A 1043 -26.91 27.07 -2.19
CA ARG A 1043 -27.55 26.57 -3.43
C ARG A 1043 -29.00 26.10 -3.26
N TYR A 1044 -29.53 26.05 -2.03
CA TYR A 1044 -30.86 25.53 -1.74
C TYR A 1044 -31.93 26.61 -1.48
N ASP A 1045 -31.54 27.81 -1.04
CA ASP A 1045 -32.48 28.91 -0.79
C ASP A 1045 -32.84 29.68 -2.08
N SER A 1046 -33.65 29.05 -2.94
CA SER A 1046 -34.26 29.68 -4.12
C SER A 1046 -35.73 29.26 -4.32
N SER A 1047 -36.53 29.28 -3.27
CA SER A 1047 -37.99 29.32 -3.38
C SER A 1047 -38.65 29.97 -2.16
N TYR A 1048 -39.49 30.98 -2.41
CA TYR A 1048 -40.27 31.77 -1.46
C TYR A 1048 -40.86 31.00 -0.26
N MET A 1049 -40.69 31.57 0.95
CA MET A 1049 -41.78 31.66 1.94
C MET A 1049 -41.68 32.95 2.76
N PRO A 1050 -42.80 33.52 3.24
CA PRO A 1050 -42.84 34.83 3.89
C PRO A 1050 -42.56 34.76 5.40
N LEU A 1051 -42.06 35.88 5.94
CA LEU A 1051 -41.86 36.10 7.38
C LEU A 1051 -43.19 36.41 8.08
N GLU A 1052 -43.57 35.61 9.07
CA GLU A 1052 -44.37 36.10 10.21
C GLU A 1052 -44.08 35.31 11.51
N GLU A 1053 -44.07 36.07 12.61
CA GLU A 1053 -44.11 35.67 14.03
C GLU A 1053 -43.14 34.61 14.60
N TYR A 1054 -42.02 35.10 15.16
CA TYR A 1054 -41.57 34.67 16.49
C TYR A 1054 -41.18 35.89 17.35
N GLY A 1055 -41.74 35.94 18.57
CA GLY A 1055 -41.49 36.99 19.57
C GLY A 1055 -40.13 36.85 20.29
N PRO A 1056 -39.74 37.85 21.10
CA PRO A 1056 -38.32 38.14 21.33
C PRO A 1056 -37.67 37.35 22.48
N LEU A 1057 -36.66 36.54 22.13
CA LEU A 1057 -35.52 36.29 23.01
C LEU A 1057 -34.54 37.48 22.87
N GLY A 1058 -34.15 38.08 23.99
CA GLY A 1058 -33.41 39.34 24.00
C GLY A 1058 -32.09 39.28 23.23
N SER A 1059 -31.92 40.20 22.27
CA SER A 1059 -30.68 40.35 21.51
C SER A 1059 -29.51 40.73 22.41
N ILE A 1060 -28.34 40.10 22.20
CA ILE A 1060 -27.09 40.78 22.54
C ILE A 1060 -27.04 42.04 21.66
N ASN A 1061 -27.24 43.20 22.28
CA ASN A 1061 -26.93 44.47 21.66
C ASN A 1061 -25.41 44.55 21.51
N LEU A 1062 -24.92 44.18 20.33
CA LEU A 1062 -23.54 44.37 19.95
C LEU A 1062 -23.13 45.83 20.16
N PRO A 1063 -21.94 46.10 20.73
CA PRO A 1063 -21.29 47.38 20.56
C PRO A 1063 -21.19 47.74 19.06
N THR A 1064 -21.85 48.83 18.68
CA THR A 1064 -21.73 49.45 17.35
C THR A 1064 -20.43 50.24 17.19
N GLN A 1065 -19.67 50.39 18.28
CA GLN A 1065 -18.33 50.98 18.35
C GLN A 1065 -17.36 49.96 18.98
N PRO A 1066 -16.07 49.95 18.60
CA PRO A 1066 -15.09 49.05 19.19
C PRO A 1066 -14.89 49.32 20.69
N PRO A 1067 -14.80 48.28 21.54
CA PRO A 1067 -14.55 48.46 22.97
C PRO A 1067 -13.11 48.94 23.22
N PRO A 1068 -12.87 49.73 24.28
CA PRO A 1068 -11.54 50.26 24.57
C PRO A 1068 -10.52 49.14 24.82
N ALA A 1069 -9.41 49.21 24.11
CA ALA A 1069 -8.35 48.22 24.15
C ALA A 1069 -7.44 48.41 25.37
N ARG A 1070 -7.14 47.32 26.10
CA ARG A 1070 -6.41 47.38 27.38
C ARG A 1070 -5.18 46.48 27.36
N VAL A 1071 -4.06 47.01 27.84
CA VAL A 1071 -2.89 46.21 28.24
C VAL A 1071 -3.17 45.65 29.62
N VAL A 1072 -3.06 44.34 29.81
CA VAL A 1072 -3.31 43.69 31.10
C VAL A 1072 -1.98 43.32 31.75
N ASP A 1073 -1.57 44.13 32.73
CA ASP A 1073 -0.51 43.79 33.69
C ASP A 1073 -1.09 42.85 34.78
N GLN A 1074 -0.29 41.90 35.31
CA GLN A 1074 -0.80 40.81 36.15
C GLN A 1074 -1.43 41.23 37.50
N SER A 1075 -1.31 42.48 37.93
CA SER A 1075 -1.93 42.96 39.18
C SER A 1075 -3.46 42.85 39.20
N ASP A 1076 -4.11 43.00 38.03
CA ASP A 1076 -5.58 43.07 37.91
C ASP A 1076 -6.26 41.69 37.91
N VAL A 1077 -5.50 40.58 37.77
CA VAL A 1077 -6.06 39.22 37.69
C VAL A 1077 -6.41 38.63 39.06
N SER A 1078 -5.96 39.25 40.16
CA SER A 1078 -6.06 38.70 41.52
C SER A 1078 -7.43 38.81 42.20
N ASN A 1079 -8.44 39.43 41.58
CA ASN A 1079 -9.66 39.86 42.28
C ASN A 1079 -11.00 39.24 41.85
N THR A 1080 -11.03 38.25 40.94
CA THR A 1080 -12.27 37.52 40.60
C THR A 1080 -12.11 36.01 40.65
N ARG A 1081 -12.91 35.38 41.54
CA ARG A 1081 -13.05 33.93 41.82
C ARG A 1081 -11.89 33.25 42.56
N LYS A 1082 -11.91 33.42 43.89
CA LYS A 1082 -11.48 32.36 44.81
C LYS A 1082 -12.40 31.13 44.66
N SER A 1083 -11.88 30.01 44.21
CA SER A 1083 -12.40 28.67 44.55
C SER A 1083 -11.22 27.74 44.83
N SER A 1084 -11.35 26.92 45.87
CA SER A 1084 -10.23 26.28 46.54
C SER A 1084 -9.90 24.88 46.02
N SER A 1085 -8.67 24.67 45.55
CA SER A 1085 -7.98 23.38 45.66
C SER A 1085 -6.46 23.58 45.79
N HIS A 1086 -5.86 23.00 46.83
CA HIS A 1086 -4.43 23.07 47.10
C HIS A 1086 -3.72 21.83 46.52
N SER A 1087 -3.28 21.88 45.26
CA SER A 1087 -2.35 20.88 44.71
C SER A 1087 -1.47 21.34 43.53
N ALA A 1088 -1.51 22.61 43.11
CA ALA A 1088 -0.68 23.15 42.03
C ALA A 1088 0.48 24.03 42.57
N GLY A 1089 1.39 23.44 43.35
CA GLY A 1089 2.38 24.19 44.16
C GLY A 1089 3.73 24.50 43.50
N PHE A 1090 4.02 23.92 42.31
CA PHE A 1090 5.36 23.98 41.69
C PHE A 1090 5.34 24.62 40.29
N ASP A 1091 4.52 24.13 39.35
CA ASP A 1091 4.46 24.68 37.97
C ASP A 1091 4.00 26.14 37.91
N ALA A 1092 3.11 26.55 38.82
CA ALA A 1092 2.59 27.92 38.88
C ALA A 1092 3.66 28.98 39.16
N ARG A 1093 4.77 28.62 39.82
CA ARG A 1093 5.87 29.57 40.11
C ARG A 1093 6.84 29.72 38.94
N TYR A 1094 7.12 28.65 38.20
CA TYR A 1094 8.00 28.71 37.03
C TYR A 1094 7.35 29.45 35.84
N ALA A 1095 6.02 29.40 35.74
CA ALA A 1095 5.25 30.17 34.76
C ALA A 1095 5.19 31.69 35.08
N GLN A 1096 5.48 32.09 36.33
CA GLN A 1096 5.32 33.47 36.79
C GLN A 1096 6.54 34.35 36.52
N GLU A 1097 7.75 33.79 36.45
CA GLU A 1097 9.01 34.53 36.26
C GLU A 1097 9.32 34.96 34.81
N ASN A 1098 8.50 34.55 33.82
CA ASN A 1098 8.71 34.87 32.39
C ASN A 1098 7.45 35.40 31.65
N ALA A 1099 6.42 35.83 32.39
CA ALA A 1099 5.15 36.28 31.80
C ALA A 1099 5.18 37.78 31.44
N LEU A 1100 5.23 38.09 30.14
CA LEU A 1100 5.13 39.45 29.60
C LEU A 1100 3.66 39.92 29.45
N PRO A 1101 3.39 41.24 29.45
CA PRO A 1101 2.04 41.77 29.38
C PRO A 1101 1.35 41.45 28.05
N ALA A 1102 0.06 41.09 28.13
CA ALA A 1102 -0.78 40.80 26.98
C ALA A 1102 -1.75 41.96 26.71
N ILE A 1103 -1.99 42.25 25.43
CA ILE A 1103 -3.08 43.16 25.01
C ILE A 1103 -4.35 42.32 24.83
N SER A 1104 -5.45 42.82 25.38
CA SER A 1104 -6.80 42.27 25.16
C SER A 1104 -7.80 43.37 24.84
N PHE A 1105 -8.78 43.02 24.00
CA PHE A 1105 -9.88 43.90 23.63
C PHE A 1105 -11.16 43.43 24.34
N GLY A 1106 -11.92 44.37 24.93
CA GLY A 1106 -13.12 44.07 25.73
C GLY A 1106 -12.89 43.88 27.24
N VAL A 1107 -13.97 43.94 28.03
CA VAL A 1107 -13.96 43.91 29.49
C VAL A 1107 -14.92 42.84 30.02
N ASN A 1108 -14.42 41.93 30.87
CA ASN A 1108 -15.15 40.94 31.69
C ASN A 1108 -16.50 40.40 31.15
N THR A 1109 -16.46 39.20 30.58
CA THR A 1109 -17.59 38.39 30.01
C THR A 1109 -18.07 38.79 28.60
N PRO A 1110 -18.95 37.98 27.99
CA PRO A 1110 -18.62 36.80 27.19
C PRO A 1110 -18.28 37.12 25.73
N MET A 1111 -17.73 38.31 25.43
CA MET A 1111 -17.44 38.81 24.08
C MET A 1111 -16.19 38.18 23.44
N PRO A 1112 -16.08 38.16 22.09
CA PRO A 1112 -14.97 37.56 21.39
C PRO A 1112 -13.80 38.55 21.35
N ARG A 1113 -12.59 38.06 21.63
CA ARG A 1113 -11.43 38.93 21.88
C ARG A 1113 -10.16 38.41 21.25
N TRP A 1114 -9.28 39.34 20.92
CA TRP A 1114 -7.91 39.05 20.53
C TRP A 1114 -6.97 39.19 21.71
N ARG A 1115 -6.03 38.26 21.83
CA ARG A 1115 -4.92 38.27 22.79
C ARG A 1115 -3.59 38.18 22.04
N ILE A 1116 -2.52 38.73 22.60
CA ILE A 1116 -1.15 38.49 22.11
C ILE A 1116 -0.49 37.42 23.00
N GLU A 1117 0.10 36.41 22.36
CA GLU A 1117 0.95 35.40 23.01
C GLU A 1117 2.34 35.36 22.37
N ARG A 1118 3.36 34.99 23.16
CA ARG A 1118 4.74 34.77 22.68
C ARG A 1118 4.94 33.30 22.34
N ILE A 1119 5.47 33.00 21.15
CA ILE A 1119 5.69 31.63 20.67
C ILE A 1119 6.91 31.02 21.38
N HIS A 1120 6.78 29.77 21.83
CA HIS A 1120 7.86 29.04 22.49
C HIS A 1120 9.07 28.81 21.54
N PRO A 1121 10.33 29.01 21.97
CA PRO A 1121 11.50 29.00 21.07
C PRO A 1121 11.69 27.72 20.24
N LEU A 1122 11.20 26.56 20.72
CA LEU A 1122 11.24 25.30 19.97
C LEU A 1122 10.42 25.30 18.67
N LEU A 1123 9.48 26.25 18.51
CA LEU A 1123 8.63 26.39 17.32
C LEU A 1123 9.05 27.54 16.39
N ALA A 1124 9.98 28.40 16.81
CA ALA A 1124 10.40 29.59 16.06
C ALA A 1124 11.93 29.64 15.90
N ARG A 1125 12.42 29.57 14.66
CA ARG A 1125 13.85 29.72 14.36
C ARG A 1125 14.29 31.19 14.53
N GLY A 1126 14.83 31.55 15.70
CA GLY A 1126 15.78 32.66 15.84
C GLY A 1126 15.36 33.87 16.69
N SER A 1127 14.06 34.14 16.85
CA SER A 1127 13.54 35.23 17.72
C SER A 1127 12.20 34.83 18.37
N PRO A 1128 11.85 35.40 19.54
CA PRO A 1128 10.58 35.14 20.22
C PRO A 1128 9.40 35.86 19.53
N ALA A 1129 8.94 35.31 18.41
CA ALA A 1129 7.82 35.86 17.64
C ALA A 1129 6.52 35.93 18.48
N LEU A 1130 5.89 37.11 18.48
CA LEU A 1130 4.55 37.33 19.01
C LEU A 1130 3.50 36.86 17.98
N ARG A 1131 2.32 36.43 18.44
CA ARG A 1131 1.16 36.12 17.58
C ARG A 1131 -0.14 36.61 18.19
N TRP A 1132 -1.12 36.90 17.33
CA TRP A 1132 -2.51 37.06 17.73
C TRP A 1132 -3.17 35.70 17.96
N VAL A 1133 -3.95 35.60 19.05
CA VAL A 1133 -4.74 34.43 19.43
C VAL A 1133 -6.17 34.88 19.63
N PHE A 1134 -7.08 34.23 18.91
CA PHE A 1134 -8.50 34.47 19.01
C PHE A 1134 -9.13 33.68 20.15
N ASP A 1135 -10.03 34.31 20.90
CA ASP A 1135 -10.80 33.70 21.98
C ASP A 1135 -12.26 34.13 21.77
N ALA A 1136 -13.09 33.23 21.25
CA ALA A 1136 -14.46 33.54 20.81
C ALA A 1136 -15.43 33.81 21.97
N GLY A 1137 -15.08 33.47 23.22
CA GLY A 1137 -16.04 33.41 24.33
C GLY A 1137 -16.97 32.19 24.24
N THR A 1138 -17.77 31.97 25.29
CA THR A 1138 -18.54 30.72 25.48
C THR A 1138 -20.00 30.77 25.03
N ASP A 1139 -20.54 31.95 24.69
CA ASP A 1139 -21.99 32.13 24.61
C ASP A 1139 -22.54 32.47 23.21
N PHE A 1140 -21.72 32.79 22.20
CA PHE A 1140 -22.24 33.23 20.87
C PHE A 1140 -23.01 32.18 20.08
N ALA A 1141 -22.65 30.91 20.19
CA ALA A 1141 -23.37 29.82 19.51
C ALA A 1141 -24.85 29.76 19.92
N ARG A 1142 -25.20 30.22 21.12
CA ARG A 1142 -26.59 30.28 21.63
C ARG A 1142 -27.44 31.36 20.96
N PHE A 1143 -26.83 32.31 20.26
CA PHE A 1143 -27.51 33.39 19.55
C PHE A 1143 -27.54 33.18 18.02
N GLY A 1144 -27.18 31.98 17.54
CA GLY A 1144 -27.25 31.61 16.12
C GLY A 1144 -26.15 32.20 15.24
N TRP A 1145 -25.06 32.68 15.84
CA TRP A 1145 -23.91 33.22 15.11
C TRP A 1145 -22.99 32.10 14.62
N SER A 1146 -22.50 32.19 13.38
CA SER A 1146 -21.43 31.33 12.89
C SER A 1146 -20.07 31.78 13.41
N ASP A 1147 -19.10 30.84 13.48
CA ASP A 1147 -17.72 31.16 13.86
C ASP A 1147 -17.10 32.24 12.96
N ASP A 1148 -17.47 32.28 11.67
CA ASP A 1148 -17.04 33.33 10.73
C ASP A 1148 -17.61 34.71 11.10
N MET A 1149 -18.86 34.81 11.56
CA MET A 1149 -19.42 36.07 12.07
C MET A 1149 -18.71 36.52 13.34
N VAL A 1150 -18.45 35.59 14.27
CA VAL A 1150 -17.76 35.87 15.55
C VAL A 1150 -16.31 36.31 15.30
N TYR A 1151 -15.63 35.68 14.34
CA TYR A 1151 -14.27 36.03 13.90
C TYR A 1151 -14.23 37.35 13.13
N GLU A 1152 -15.11 37.59 12.16
CA GLU A 1152 -15.18 38.86 11.42
C GLU A 1152 -15.44 40.03 12.37
N TYR A 1153 -16.39 39.87 13.29
CA TYR A 1153 -16.75 40.88 14.28
C TYR A 1153 -15.53 41.32 15.12
N ALA A 1154 -14.80 40.35 15.67
CA ALA A 1154 -13.60 40.63 16.44
C ALA A 1154 -12.41 41.11 15.59
N TYR A 1155 -12.27 40.62 14.36
CA TYR A 1155 -11.21 41.07 13.45
C TYR A 1155 -11.32 42.57 13.15
N ARG A 1156 -12.55 43.06 12.88
CA ARG A 1156 -12.81 44.49 12.62
C ARG A 1156 -12.41 45.36 13.81
N TRP A 1157 -12.73 44.95 15.04
CA TRP A 1157 -12.26 45.64 16.24
C TRP A 1157 -10.73 45.74 16.32
N LEU A 1158 -10.01 44.66 15.99
CA LEU A 1158 -8.55 44.64 16.03
C LEU A 1158 -7.93 45.53 14.95
N GLU A 1159 -8.48 45.47 13.74
CA GLU A 1159 -8.09 46.28 12.59
C GLU A 1159 -8.28 47.78 12.87
N GLU A 1160 -9.46 48.17 13.36
CA GLU A 1160 -9.80 49.55 13.73
C GLU A 1160 -8.91 50.06 14.87
N SER A 1161 -8.74 49.27 15.94
CA SER A 1161 -7.91 49.67 17.09
C SER A 1161 -6.43 49.85 16.74
N LEU A 1162 -5.86 48.99 15.87
CA LEU A 1162 -4.45 49.09 15.47
C LEU A 1162 -4.20 50.16 14.39
N ASN A 1163 -5.25 50.63 13.72
CA ASN A 1163 -5.17 51.78 12.82
C ASN A 1163 -5.07 53.12 13.58
N ASP A 1164 -5.50 53.20 14.85
CA ASP A 1164 -5.18 54.35 15.69
C ASP A 1164 -3.67 54.40 16.02
N SER A 1165 -2.99 55.39 15.43
CA SER A 1165 -1.56 55.64 15.61
C SER A 1165 -1.15 55.89 17.07
N SER A 1166 -2.06 56.44 17.89
CA SER A 1166 -1.86 56.65 19.30
C SER A 1166 -1.94 55.32 20.05
N PHE A 1167 -2.99 54.50 19.84
CA PHE A 1167 -3.14 53.17 20.44
C PHE A 1167 -1.95 52.27 20.11
N ARG A 1168 -1.58 52.22 18.83
CA ARG A 1168 -0.45 51.46 18.33
C ARG A 1168 0.89 51.83 18.98
N ARG A 1169 1.08 53.08 19.40
CA ARG A 1169 2.30 53.55 20.09
C ARG A 1169 2.33 53.11 21.56
N TYR A 1170 1.22 53.18 22.28
CA TYR A 1170 1.11 52.71 23.67
C TYR A 1170 1.24 51.18 23.78
N ALA A 1171 0.56 50.47 22.88
CA ALA A 1171 0.68 49.02 22.71
C ALA A 1171 2.15 48.58 22.56
N ARG A 1172 2.92 49.29 21.74
CA ARG A 1172 4.38 49.07 21.62
C ARG A 1172 5.14 49.40 22.91
N SER A 1173 4.92 50.58 23.50
CA SER A 1173 5.68 51.02 24.68
C SER A 1173 5.50 50.08 25.89
N LYS A 1174 4.33 49.44 26.02
CA LYS A 1174 4.00 48.53 27.10
C LYS A 1174 4.44 47.08 26.88
N ILE A 1175 4.65 46.63 25.63
CA ILE A 1175 5.09 45.25 25.33
C ILE A 1175 6.63 45.15 25.23
N LEU A 1176 7.31 46.25 24.90
CA LEU A 1176 8.73 46.25 24.49
C LEU A 1176 9.68 46.98 25.44
N ASP A 1177 9.23 47.32 26.66
CA ASP A 1177 10.01 48.05 27.70
C ASP A 1177 10.85 49.22 27.14
N GLY A 1178 10.28 49.96 26.20
CA GLY A 1178 10.85 51.18 25.62
C GLY A 1178 12.03 51.02 24.62
N HIS A 1179 12.59 49.83 24.41
CA HIS A 1179 13.89 49.68 23.72
C HIS A 1179 13.98 48.53 22.68
N GLY A 1180 13.12 48.52 21.66
CA GLY A 1180 13.26 47.57 20.53
C GLY A 1180 12.52 47.96 19.25
N GLU A 1181 13.11 47.67 18.09
CA GLU A 1181 12.55 47.94 16.75
C GLU A 1181 11.65 46.82 16.18
N GLU A 1182 11.35 45.75 16.93
CA GLU A 1182 10.44 44.70 16.44
C GLU A 1182 8.98 45.19 16.40
N PRO A 1183 8.25 45.00 15.28
CA PRO A 1183 6.86 45.44 15.18
C PRO A 1183 5.91 44.52 15.96
N LEU A 1184 4.79 45.09 16.42
CA LEU A 1184 3.59 44.31 16.80
C LEU A 1184 3.27 43.26 15.73
N PRO A 1185 2.78 42.06 16.10
CA PRO A 1185 2.48 41.01 15.15
C PRO A 1185 1.54 41.52 14.06
N THR A 1186 1.82 41.11 12.82
CA THR A 1186 0.95 41.38 11.66
C THR A 1186 -0.47 40.98 11.99
N LEU A 1187 -1.46 41.75 11.50
CA LEU A 1187 -2.87 41.39 11.64
C LEU A 1187 -3.08 39.92 11.23
N PRO A 1188 -3.97 39.18 11.93
CA PRO A 1188 -4.34 37.83 11.55
C PRO A 1188 -5.01 37.84 10.15
N PRO A 1189 -5.24 36.68 9.52
CA PRO A 1189 -5.88 36.65 8.20
C PRO A 1189 -7.21 37.40 8.22
N ALA A 1190 -7.36 38.36 7.30
CA ALA A 1190 -8.60 39.10 7.14
C ALA A 1190 -9.75 38.13 6.74
N PRO A 1191 -10.96 38.30 7.31
CA PRO A 1191 -12.11 37.49 6.96
C PRO A 1191 -12.46 37.68 5.48
N SER A 1192 -12.74 36.57 4.79
CA SER A 1192 -13.27 36.58 3.42
C SER A 1192 -14.76 36.90 3.34
N THR A 1193 -15.42 36.99 4.50
CA THR A 1193 -16.83 37.33 4.67
C THR A 1193 -17.03 38.85 4.81
N CYS A 1194 -18.28 39.27 4.79
CA CYS A 1194 -18.67 40.69 4.76
C CYS A 1194 -19.96 40.94 5.55
N TYR A 1195 -20.12 40.26 6.68
CA TYR A 1195 -21.31 40.37 7.53
C TYR A 1195 -21.50 41.79 8.13
N PHE A 1196 -20.42 42.57 8.28
CA PHE A 1196 -20.44 43.88 8.94
C PHE A 1196 -20.01 45.05 8.01
N GLN A 1197 -20.37 45.02 6.73
CA GLN A 1197 -19.95 46.05 5.74
C GLN A 1197 -20.28 47.51 6.13
N SER A 1198 -21.36 47.76 6.88
CA SER A 1198 -21.79 49.10 7.30
C SER A 1198 -20.89 49.74 8.36
N TRP A 1199 -19.99 49.00 9.00
CA TRP A 1199 -19.17 49.49 10.13
C TRP A 1199 -18.25 50.65 9.74
N SER A 1200 -17.85 50.72 8.46
CA SER A 1200 -16.97 51.77 7.92
C SER A 1200 -17.64 53.13 7.70
N GLN A 1201 -18.97 53.24 7.79
CA GLN A 1201 -19.69 54.48 7.46
C GLN A 1201 -20.16 55.30 8.68
N SER A 1202 -19.96 54.81 9.91
CA SER A 1202 -20.35 55.53 11.13
C SER A 1202 -19.24 56.43 11.71
N SER A 1203 -18.02 56.41 11.17
CA SER A 1203 -16.90 57.28 11.59
C SER A 1203 -17.02 58.71 11.05
N GLY A 1204 -18.19 59.33 11.24
CA GLY A 1204 -18.34 60.78 11.19
C GLY A 1204 -17.52 61.39 12.34
N ALA A 1205 -16.77 62.45 12.04
CA ALA A 1205 -15.76 62.96 12.96
C ALA A 1205 -16.36 63.56 14.25
N ASP A 1206 -16.05 62.93 15.38
CA ASP A 1206 -15.84 63.60 16.67
C ASP A 1206 -14.77 62.82 17.44
N GLY A 1207 -13.59 63.42 17.61
CA GLY A 1207 -12.40 62.74 18.11
C GLY A 1207 -12.07 63.07 19.57
N SER A 1208 -12.36 62.17 20.51
CA SER A 1208 -11.75 62.18 21.87
C SER A 1208 -11.88 60.87 22.68
N TRP A 1209 -12.07 59.71 22.03
CA TRP A 1209 -12.50 58.49 22.75
C TRP A 1209 -11.39 57.67 23.46
N TYR A 1210 -10.12 57.90 23.15
CA TYR A 1210 -8.97 57.27 23.85
C TYR A 1210 -8.40 58.12 25.01
N THR A 1211 -9.25 58.89 25.70
CA THR A 1211 -8.87 59.76 26.83
C THR A 1211 -8.88 59.05 28.18
N HIS A 1212 -8.12 57.95 28.31
CA HIS A 1212 -7.78 57.41 29.64
C HIS A 1212 -6.65 58.23 30.28
N ALA A 1213 -6.78 58.58 31.56
CA ALA A 1213 -5.83 59.47 32.25
C ALA A 1213 -4.38 58.95 32.33
N ASP A 1214 -4.17 57.63 32.23
CA ASP A 1214 -2.84 57.01 32.19
C ASP A 1214 -2.09 57.30 30.88
N TYR A 1215 -2.81 57.68 29.83
CA TYR A 1215 -2.28 57.87 28.48
C TYR A 1215 -1.49 59.18 28.35
N GLU A 1216 -2.04 60.28 28.91
CA GLU A 1216 -1.45 61.61 28.82
C GLU A 1216 -0.19 61.78 29.67
N ARG A 1217 -0.03 60.98 30.74
CA ARG A 1217 1.18 61.02 31.60
C ARG A 1217 2.48 60.75 30.84
N SER A 1218 2.42 60.08 29.69
CA SER A 1218 3.59 59.81 28.84
C SER A 1218 4.11 61.04 28.05
N ARG A 1219 3.43 62.20 28.10
CA ARG A 1219 3.81 63.42 27.36
C ARG A 1219 4.79 64.36 28.08
N MET A 1220 5.17 64.12 29.34
CA MET A 1220 6.08 65.01 30.08
C MET A 1220 7.44 64.38 30.39
N ALA A 1221 8.49 65.16 30.15
CA ALA A 1221 9.91 64.96 30.51
C ALA A 1221 10.71 63.90 29.73
N TRP A 1222 11.31 64.30 28.60
CA TRP A 1222 12.71 64.74 28.63
C TRP A 1222 13.03 65.75 27.50
N PRO A 1223 13.89 66.77 27.74
CA PRO A 1223 14.14 67.85 26.80
C PRO A 1223 15.24 67.53 25.78
N ILE A 1224 15.17 68.20 24.63
CA ILE A 1224 16.19 68.18 23.56
C ILE A 1224 17.46 68.88 24.06
N GLY A 1225 18.63 68.25 23.84
CA GLY A 1225 19.95 68.83 24.05
C GLY A 1225 20.91 68.43 22.93
N THR A 1226 21.26 69.39 22.08
CA THR A 1226 22.11 69.22 20.89
C THR A 1226 23.60 69.16 21.22
N GLN A 1227 24.40 68.41 20.44
CA GLN A 1227 25.59 68.94 19.76
C GLN A 1227 26.25 67.95 18.78
N GLN A 1228 26.57 68.49 17.59
CA GLN A 1228 27.40 67.97 16.47
C GLN A 1228 26.94 66.68 15.76
#